data_AF-A0A7V5LJW1-F1
#
_entry.id   AF-A0A7V5LJW1-F1
#
_cell.length_a   1.000
_cell.length_b   1.000
_cell.length_c   1.000
_cell.angle_alpha   90.00
_cell.angle_beta   90.00
_cell.angle_gamma   90.00
#
_symmetry.space_group_name_H-M   'P 1'
#
loop_
_entity.id
_entity.type
_entity.pdbx_description
1 polymer ?
#
loop_
_entity_poly.entity_id
_entity_poly.type
_entity_poly.pdbx_seq_one_letter_code
_entity_poly.pdbx_strand_id
1 'polypeptide(L)'
;MFWLNRKRILRSLNQTMGIHGMKFNLLKNNQTLSYCLILLLLLLPVHLMSQTIEKIWIEAEQGQIEKPFKIFSDNNASAGQFIEVIPGNNSEKVPPSNGICSYTFEVKNSGRFKVWGHVIAPMHDEDAFWVRMDNGPWIPWKGVEVGCKWHWDAVHDHVKNDQEVIFELSKGKHTFSVTYFLDGTRLDKLLITNDTQFVPFNKGLSVNAKFAVTPKKPVILNPINLDGSNSGSDFGKIVKYQWDFGDGQKAEGIKVEHIFKNSGIYEIVLKVTDEYGNSGIYSKKLEVYSTQPVANFEYWPERPKPNTSVTFDASLSLDADGKITQYRWNFGDGTIGQGKKVTHSYKSEGLFKPTLTVMDNDGQKQTVTKTIFVSKPRIKKVIYETDMCLDVDDVGGLALLHALQNKGEAEILAVCFNEAHPDGAAAIDAINTWYGRGDIPVGIYKGKLADPDYSAYLTPVTKFPHDLDRTNAPSAVEVYRQVLAKQPDKSVTIISVGFLNNLSDLLNAYQQLVKKKVKELVNLAGIHNDGFNLVRHNLVNASQNVLENWPTPIVISQAGGSILTGSILEQAPKENPVREAYYQFFNSQYCDRPSWDEIAVLYGVRGLSNYFSMKAEGTGKLRNGYSWKMKEGWRSYIVPLLPDEAFVKIIHNLMMEPPLKK
;
A
#
# COMPACT_ATOMS: atom_id res chain seq x y z
N MET A 1 -8.42 -48.35 20.56
CA MET A 1 -9.68 -47.65 20.93
C MET A 1 -9.88 -46.58 19.88
N PHE A 2 -10.82 -46.57 18.95
CA PHE A 2 -12.21 -47.05 18.91
C PHE A 2 -12.40 -47.90 17.64
N TRP A 3 -12.21 -49.22 17.68
CA TRP A 3 -13.30 -50.20 17.78
C TRP A 3 -14.65 -49.64 18.27
N LEU A 4 -15.64 -49.57 17.37
CA LEU A 4 -17.03 -50.01 17.61
C LEU A 4 -17.90 -49.81 16.34
N ASN A 5 -18.54 -50.91 15.92
CA ASN A 5 -19.83 -50.96 15.24
C ASN A 5 -19.99 -50.55 13.76
N ARG A 6 -19.40 -51.35 12.85
CA ARG A 6 -20.07 -51.71 11.57
C ARG A 6 -20.35 -53.21 11.44
N LYS A 7 -20.70 -53.86 12.56
CA LYS A 7 -21.38 -55.17 12.60
C LYS A 7 -22.81 -54.98 13.14
N ARG A 8 -23.68 -54.31 12.38
CA ARG A 8 -25.13 -54.38 12.68
C ARG A 8 -26.11 -54.00 11.56
N ILE A 9 -25.71 -53.88 10.30
CA ILE A 9 -26.66 -53.74 9.18
C ILE A 9 -26.16 -54.54 7.96
N LEU A 10 -25.81 -55.80 8.20
CA LEU A 10 -25.68 -56.87 7.20
C LEU A 10 -26.51 -58.09 7.65
N ARG A 11 -27.65 -57.80 8.28
CA ARG A 11 -28.70 -58.74 8.69
C ARG A 11 -30.06 -58.11 8.40
N SER A 12 -30.43 -58.03 7.12
CA SER A 12 -31.85 -58.04 6.73
C SER A 12 -32.12 -58.48 5.28
N LEU A 13 -31.14 -59.03 4.55
CA LEU A 13 -31.35 -59.38 3.12
C LEU A 13 -30.64 -60.66 2.68
N ASN A 14 -30.52 -61.66 3.56
CA ASN A 14 -30.12 -63.02 3.16
C ASN A 14 -30.84 -64.10 3.99
N GLN A 15 -32.11 -63.84 4.28
CA GLN A 15 -33.02 -64.81 4.90
C GLN A 15 -34.10 -65.23 3.89
N THR A 16 -33.68 -65.70 2.72
CA THR A 16 -34.53 -66.44 1.77
C THR A 16 -33.62 -67.24 0.86
N MET A 17 -33.75 -68.56 0.90
CA MET A 17 -32.98 -69.61 0.19
C MET A 17 -31.87 -70.25 1.03
N GLY A 18 -32.33 -71.13 1.93
CA GLY A 18 -31.48 -72.06 2.66
C GLY A 18 -31.06 -73.25 1.81
N ILE A 19 -29.84 -73.70 2.01
CA ILE A 19 -29.45 -75.11 1.91
C ILE A 19 -28.50 -75.39 3.09
N HIS A 20 -28.91 -76.36 3.90
CA HIS A 20 -28.17 -76.97 5.02
C HIS A 20 -26.81 -77.51 4.52
N GLY A 21 -25.69 -77.40 5.20
CA GLY A 21 -25.45 -77.78 6.59
C GLY A 21 -24.49 -78.98 6.58
N MET A 22 -23.23 -78.77 6.97
CA MET A 22 -22.38 -79.81 7.56
C MET A 22 -21.22 -79.14 8.30
N LYS A 23 -21.22 -79.29 9.63
CA LYS A 23 -20.09 -79.01 10.52
C LYS A 23 -19.05 -80.11 10.35
N PHE A 24 -17.75 -79.79 10.41
CA PHE A 24 -16.81 -80.67 11.11
C PHE A 24 -15.69 -79.87 11.78
N ASN A 25 -15.48 -80.21 13.05
CA ASN A 25 -14.46 -79.67 13.95
C ASN A 25 -13.06 -80.14 13.56
N LEU A 26 -12.09 -79.25 13.71
CA LEU A 26 -10.66 -79.56 13.78
C LEU A 26 -10.35 -80.38 15.04
N LEU A 27 -9.38 -81.31 14.94
CA LEU A 27 -8.22 -81.38 15.86
C LEU A 27 -7.17 -82.41 15.37
N LYS A 28 -5.92 -81.93 15.30
CA LYS A 28 -4.61 -82.59 15.55
C LYS A 28 -4.28 -83.89 14.80
N ASN A 29 -3.31 -83.86 13.87
CA ASN A 29 -1.87 -84.00 14.14
C ASN A 29 -1.06 -84.29 12.85
N ASN A 30 0.03 -83.53 12.71
CA ASN A 30 1.30 -83.73 12.01
C ASN A 30 1.50 -84.76 10.87
N GLN A 31 2.06 -84.18 9.79
CA GLN A 31 3.08 -84.69 8.85
C GLN A 31 2.64 -85.45 7.59
N THR A 32 2.36 -84.64 6.56
CA THR A 32 2.84 -84.71 5.16
C THR A 32 3.09 -86.08 4.50
N LEU A 33 2.04 -86.52 3.81
CA LEU A 33 1.99 -87.34 2.58
C LEU A 33 0.91 -86.65 1.73
N SER A 34 0.81 -86.68 0.41
CA SER A 34 1.49 -87.34 -0.71
C SER A 34 0.74 -86.82 -1.97
N TYR A 35 1.00 -87.40 -3.14
CA TYR A 35 0.13 -87.35 -4.34
C TYR A 35 0.24 -86.13 -5.28
N CYS A 36 1.40 -85.97 -5.93
CA CYS A 36 1.50 -85.35 -7.25
C CYS A 36 1.34 -86.41 -8.35
N LEU A 37 0.10 -86.75 -8.71
CA LEU A 37 -0.36 -87.27 -10.02
C LEU A 37 -1.79 -87.78 -9.77
N ILE A 38 -2.81 -87.30 -10.51
CA ILE A 38 -4.26 -87.45 -10.26
C ILE A 38 -4.92 -86.24 -9.55
N LEU A 39 -4.37 -85.04 -9.78
CA LEU A 39 -5.13 -83.78 -9.66
C LEU A 39 -4.75 -82.79 -10.77
N LEU A 40 -4.46 -83.29 -11.98
CA LEU A 40 -3.96 -82.48 -13.11
C LEU A 40 -4.99 -82.26 -14.23
N LEU A 41 -6.27 -82.60 -14.04
CA LEU A 41 -7.28 -82.52 -15.12
C LEU A 41 -8.63 -81.88 -14.76
N LEU A 42 -8.82 -81.32 -13.55
CA LEU A 42 -10.10 -80.67 -13.18
C LEU A 42 -9.97 -79.38 -12.33
N LEU A 43 -8.85 -78.66 -12.40
CA LEU A 43 -8.71 -77.32 -11.81
C LEU A 43 -7.91 -76.38 -12.72
N LEU A 44 -8.47 -76.07 -13.90
CA LEU A 44 -8.19 -74.79 -14.53
C LEU A 44 -9.24 -73.80 -14.01
N PRO A 45 -8.91 -72.90 -13.08
CA PRO A 45 -9.69 -71.69 -12.97
C PRO A 45 -9.46 -70.92 -14.26
N VAL A 46 -10.47 -70.87 -15.13
CA VAL A 46 -10.57 -69.82 -16.15
C VAL A 46 -10.64 -68.51 -15.36
N HIS A 47 -9.48 -67.92 -15.08
CA HIS A 47 -9.41 -66.52 -14.72
C HIS A 47 -9.85 -65.76 -15.98
N LEU A 48 -11.15 -65.45 -16.07
CA LEU A 48 -11.54 -64.25 -16.78
C LEU A 48 -10.85 -63.10 -16.06
N MET A 49 -9.66 -62.70 -16.54
CA MET A 49 -9.15 -61.39 -16.26
C MET A 49 -10.19 -60.41 -16.83
N SER A 50 -10.97 -59.80 -15.95
CA SER A 50 -11.76 -58.62 -16.31
C SER A 50 -10.75 -57.57 -16.79
N GLN A 51 -10.61 -57.44 -18.10
CA GLN A 51 -9.82 -56.34 -18.66
C GLN A 51 -10.43 -55.04 -18.15
N THR A 52 -9.60 -54.18 -17.55
CA THR A 52 -10.10 -52.90 -17.06
C THR A 52 -10.58 -52.10 -18.26
N ILE A 53 -11.84 -51.68 -18.24
CA ILE A 53 -12.42 -50.89 -19.33
C ILE A 53 -11.76 -49.51 -19.32
N GLU A 54 -11.16 -49.12 -20.45
CA GLU A 54 -10.50 -47.85 -20.68
C GLU A 54 -11.29 -47.07 -21.74
N LYS A 55 -11.67 -45.82 -21.43
CA LYS A 55 -12.34 -44.89 -22.33
C LYS A 55 -11.58 -43.57 -22.29
N ILE A 56 -10.85 -43.26 -23.36
CA ILE A 56 -9.98 -42.09 -23.45
C ILE A 56 -10.65 -41.07 -24.37
N TRP A 57 -11.09 -39.95 -23.81
CA TRP A 57 -11.74 -38.86 -24.54
C TRP A 57 -10.74 -37.75 -24.82
N ILE A 58 -10.69 -37.27 -26.07
CA ILE A 58 -9.76 -36.23 -26.50
C ILE A 58 -10.52 -35.23 -27.36
N GLU A 59 -10.53 -33.96 -26.97
CA GLU A 59 -11.08 -32.91 -27.83
C GLU A 59 -10.12 -32.67 -29.01
N ALA A 60 -10.67 -32.58 -30.22
CA ALA A 60 -9.88 -32.57 -31.44
C ALA A 60 -9.03 -31.29 -31.56
N GLU A 61 -9.46 -30.18 -30.98
CA GLU A 61 -8.74 -28.91 -30.92
C GLU A 61 -7.62 -28.87 -29.88
N GLN A 62 -7.55 -29.86 -28.98
CA GLN A 62 -6.50 -29.97 -27.95
C GLN A 62 -5.28 -30.79 -28.43
N GLY A 63 -5.32 -31.32 -29.66
CA GLY A 63 -4.18 -31.98 -30.28
C GLY A 63 -3.07 -31.00 -30.69
N GLN A 64 -1.95 -31.55 -31.18
CA GLN A 64 -0.99 -30.76 -31.94
C GLN A 64 -1.55 -30.55 -33.35
N ILE A 65 -2.08 -29.36 -33.64
CA ILE A 65 -2.77 -29.04 -34.90
C ILE A 65 -1.82 -28.36 -35.87
N GLU A 66 -1.49 -29.04 -36.96
CA GLU A 66 -0.67 -28.49 -38.03
C GLU A 66 -1.51 -27.90 -39.16
N LYS A 67 -1.03 -26.80 -39.74
CA LYS A 67 -1.63 -26.22 -40.96
C LYS A 67 -1.57 -27.24 -42.11
N PRO A 68 -2.62 -27.38 -42.95
CA PRO A 68 -3.72 -26.42 -43.10
C PRO A 68 -4.95 -26.63 -42.22
N PHE A 69 -4.92 -27.48 -41.17
CA PHE A 69 -6.01 -27.50 -40.20
C PHE A 69 -6.11 -26.19 -39.42
N LYS A 70 -7.35 -25.82 -39.08
CA LYS A 70 -7.69 -24.70 -38.21
C LYS A 70 -8.75 -25.12 -37.21
N ILE A 71 -8.76 -24.41 -36.08
CA ILE A 71 -9.79 -24.53 -35.06
C ILE A 71 -10.90 -23.55 -35.40
N PHE A 72 -12.13 -24.04 -35.41
CA PHE A 72 -13.37 -23.29 -35.60
C PHE A 72 -14.25 -23.40 -34.36
N SER A 73 -15.33 -22.64 -34.31
CA SER A 73 -16.28 -22.64 -33.19
C SER A 73 -17.68 -23.07 -33.64
N ASP A 74 -18.29 -23.97 -32.87
CA ASP A 74 -19.70 -24.34 -32.98
C ASP A 74 -20.22 -24.69 -31.58
N ASN A 75 -21.29 -24.03 -31.14
CA ASN A 75 -21.91 -24.30 -29.84
C ASN A 75 -22.45 -25.73 -29.71
N ASN A 76 -22.65 -26.43 -30.83
CA ASN A 76 -23.08 -27.82 -30.85
C ASN A 76 -21.92 -28.82 -30.82
N ALA A 77 -20.67 -28.38 -31.01
CA ALA A 77 -19.48 -29.19 -30.76
C ALA A 77 -19.26 -29.40 -29.24
N SER A 78 -18.49 -30.41 -28.87
CA SER A 78 -17.95 -30.59 -27.52
C SER A 78 -16.95 -29.46 -27.24
N ALA A 79 -16.94 -28.95 -26.00
CA ALA A 79 -16.17 -27.77 -25.61
C ALA A 79 -16.36 -26.47 -26.49
N GLY A 80 -17.26 -26.48 -27.48
CA GLY A 80 -17.59 -25.34 -28.33
C GLY A 80 -16.67 -25.12 -29.54
N GLN A 81 -15.75 -26.05 -29.81
CA GLN A 81 -14.74 -25.92 -30.87
C GLN A 81 -14.57 -27.22 -31.66
N PHE A 82 -14.05 -27.15 -32.87
CA PHE A 82 -13.75 -28.32 -33.70
C PHE A 82 -12.60 -27.99 -34.65
N ILE A 83 -12.01 -29.00 -35.29
CA ILE A 83 -11.02 -28.81 -36.35
C ILE A 83 -11.59 -29.12 -37.72
N GLU A 84 -11.16 -28.36 -38.71
CA GLU A 84 -11.45 -28.56 -40.13
C GLU A 84 -10.21 -28.13 -40.93
N VAL A 85 -9.95 -28.82 -42.03
CA VAL A 85 -8.92 -28.37 -42.96
C VAL A 85 -9.43 -27.13 -43.72
N ILE A 86 -8.56 -26.16 -43.98
CA ILE A 86 -8.96 -25.00 -44.79
C ILE A 86 -9.48 -25.46 -46.16
N PRO A 87 -10.61 -24.92 -46.64
CA PRO A 87 -11.16 -25.27 -47.95
C PRO A 87 -10.14 -25.15 -49.10
N GLY A 88 -10.22 -26.07 -50.06
CA GLY A 88 -9.32 -26.23 -51.20
C GLY A 88 -8.17 -27.23 -51.00
N ASN A 89 -8.11 -27.92 -49.86
CA ASN A 89 -7.05 -28.89 -49.55
C ASN A 89 -7.59 -30.33 -49.56
N ASN A 90 -7.42 -31.03 -50.68
CA ASN A 90 -7.87 -32.41 -50.91
C ASN A 90 -6.68 -33.34 -51.24
N SER A 91 -6.71 -34.58 -50.76
CA SER A 91 -5.61 -35.56 -50.93
C SER A 91 -6.08 -37.02 -50.95
N GLU A 92 -6.90 -37.38 -51.93
CA GLU A 92 -7.61 -38.67 -51.94
C GLU A 92 -6.74 -39.92 -52.24
N LYS A 93 -5.55 -39.73 -52.85
CA LYS A 93 -4.73 -40.86 -53.32
C LYS A 93 -3.59 -41.23 -52.37
N VAL A 94 -3.02 -40.24 -51.70
CA VAL A 94 -1.83 -40.38 -50.87
C VAL A 94 -1.97 -39.43 -49.68
N PRO A 95 -1.73 -39.88 -48.43
CA PRO A 95 -1.76 -39.01 -47.27
C PRO A 95 -0.69 -37.91 -47.37
N PRO A 96 -1.04 -36.64 -47.13
CA PRO A 96 -0.11 -35.52 -47.19
C PRO A 96 0.94 -35.60 -46.07
N SER A 97 2.12 -35.03 -46.32
CA SER A 97 3.23 -34.99 -45.34
C SER A 97 3.15 -33.81 -44.37
N ASN A 98 2.17 -32.93 -44.53
CA ASN A 98 1.89 -31.75 -43.72
C ASN A 98 0.44 -31.78 -43.25
N GLY A 99 0.08 -30.92 -42.29
CA GLY A 99 -1.29 -30.86 -41.79
C GLY A 99 -1.66 -32.10 -40.98
N ILE A 100 -0.70 -32.62 -40.21
CA ILE A 100 -0.95 -33.76 -39.34
C ILE A 100 -1.40 -33.25 -37.97
N CYS A 101 -2.63 -33.59 -37.59
CA CYS A 101 -3.14 -33.41 -36.24
C CYS A 101 -2.74 -34.62 -35.39
N SER A 102 -2.01 -34.42 -34.29
CA SER A 102 -1.50 -35.51 -33.46
C SER A 102 -2.05 -35.48 -32.03
N TYR A 103 -2.52 -36.64 -31.56
CA TYR A 103 -3.16 -36.84 -30.26
C TYR A 103 -2.41 -37.91 -29.47
N THR A 104 -1.63 -37.50 -28.48
CA THR A 104 -0.85 -38.43 -27.64
C THR A 104 -1.64 -38.80 -26.39
N PHE A 105 -1.75 -40.11 -26.13
CA PHE A 105 -2.46 -40.66 -24.97
C PHE A 105 -1.70 -41.85 -24.37
N GLU A 106 -2.12 -42.30 -23.19
CA GLU A 106 -1.49 -43.42 -22.47
C GLU A 106 -2.50 -44.54 -22.23
N VAL A 107 -2.12 -45.75 -22.62
CA VAL A 107 -2.88 -46.99 -22.43
C VAL A 107 -2.34 -47.72 -21.20
N LYS A 108 -3.22 -48.07 -20.26
CA LYS A 108 -2.82 -48.70 -18.99
C LYS A 108 -2.60 -50.20 -19.13
N ASN A 109 -3.34 -50.85 -20.02
CA ASN A 109 -3.26 -52.29 -20.29
C ASN A 109 -3.21 -52.56 -21.79
N SER A 110 -2.30 -53.43 -22.22
CA SER A 110 -2.28 -53.87 -23.62
C SER A 110 -3.61 -54.52 -24.01
N GLY A 111 -4.09 -54.26 -25.22
CA GLY A 111 -5.35 -54.82 -25.69
C GLY A 111 -5.83 -54.26 -27.03
N ARG A 112 -7.07 -54.61 -27.37
CA ARG A 112 -7.77 -54.23 -28.60
C ARG A 112 -8.56 -52.96 -28.39
N PHE A 113 -8.25 -51.92 -29.16
CA PHE A 113 -8.89 -50.62 -29.06
C PHE A 113 -9.63 -50.25 -30.33
N LYS A 114 -10.83 -49.70 -30.15
CA LYS A 114 -11.64 -49.04 -31.18
C LYS A 114 -11.48 -47.53 -31.03
N VAL A 115 -11.48 -46.82 -32.16
CA VAL A 115 -11.48 -45.35 -32.21
C VAL A 115 -12.79 -44.87 -32.82
N TRP A 116 -13.40 -43.87 -32.19
CA TRP A 116 -14.56 -43.14 -32.69
C TRP A 116 -14.19 -41.67 -32.85
N GLY A 117 -14.77 -41.00 -33.84
CA GLY A 117 -14.77 -39.54 -33.92
C GLY A 117 -16.18 -38.97 -33.91
N HIS A 118 -16.34 -37.83 -33.26
CA HIS A 118 -17.53 -37.00 -33.31
C HIS A 118 -17.35 -36.03 -34.47
N VAL A 119 -18.13 -36.22 -35.52
CA VAL A 119 -17.85 -35.67 -36.85
C VAL A 119 -19.09 -35.05 -37.49
N ILE A 120 -18.84 -34.18 -38.48
CA ILE A 120 -19.82 -33.69 -39.45
C ILE A 120 -19.19 -33.80 -40.84
N ALA A 121 -19.91 -34.39 -41.78
CA ALA A 121 -19.61 -34.38 -43.20
C ALA A 121 -20.75 -33.68 -43.94
N PRO A 122 -20.61 -32.42 -44.39
CA PRO A 122 -21.72 -31.68 -44.99
C PRO A 122 -22.20 -32.26 -46.32
N MET A 123 -21.31 -32.86 -47.11
CA MET A 123 -21.57 -33.41 -48.44
C MET A 123 -20.82 -34.74 -48.67
N HIS A 124 -21.26 -35.54 -49.64
CA HIS A 124 -20.66 -36.84 -49.98
C HIS A 124 -19.26 -36.75 -50.59
N ASP A 125 -18.86 -35.57 -51.05
CA ASP A 125 -17.51 -35.24 -51.50
C ASP A 125 -16.69 -34.53 -50.41
N GLU A 126 -17.17 -34.55 -49.16
CA GLU A 126 -16.56 -33.93 -47.98
C GLU A 126 -16.64 -34.89 -46.76
N ASP A 127 -16.46 -36.20 -46.97
CA ASP A 127 -16.81 -37.27 -46.02
C ASP A 127 -15.62 -38.15 -45.56
N ALA A 128 -14.40 -37.58 -45.48
CA ALA A 128 -13.20 -38.39 -45.27
C ALA A 128 -12.02 -37.73 -44.55
N PHE A 129 -11.29 -38.56 -43.79
CA PHE A 129 -9.96 -38.30 -43.24
C PHE A 129 -8.95 -39.41 -43.58
N TRP A 130 -7.67 -39.08 -43.51
CA TRP A 130 -6.61 -40.07 -43.34
C TRP A 130 -6.30 -40.20 -41.86
N VAL A 131 -6.23 -41.43 -41.35
CA VAL A 131 -5.89 -41.68 -39.94
C VAL A 131 -4.83 -42.76 -39.78
N ARG A 132 -4.07 -42.71 -38.70
CA ARG A 132 -3.18 -43.81 -38.31
C ARG A 132 -2.94 -43.85 -36.80
N MET A 133 -2.50 -45.01 -36.33
CA MET A 133 -1.99 -45.18 -34.98
C MET A 133 -0.47 -45.31 -35.02
N ASP A 134 0.22 -44.53 -34.19
CA ASP A 134 1.66 -44.43 -34.09
C ASP A 134 2.32 -44.26 -35.48
N ASN A 135 3.31 -45.10 -35.79
CA ASN A 135 3.99 -45.15 -37.09
C ASN A 135 3.38 -46.21 -38.02
N GLY A 136 2.14 -46.65 -37.75
CA GLY A 136 1.40 -47.58 -38.59
C GLY A 136 1.04 -47.01 -39.97
N PRO A 137 0.46 -47.85 -40.85
CA PRO A 137 -0.01 -47.41 -42.16
C PRO A 137 -1.15 -46.39 -42.02
N TRP A 138 -1.23 -45.46 -42.97
CA TRP A 138 -2.37 -44.58 -43.11
C TRP A 138 -3.60 -45.34 -43.63
N ILE A 139 -4.74 -45.05 -43.01
CA ILE A 139 -6.03 -45.68 -43.28
C ILE A 139 -6.97 -44.59 -43.80
N PRO A 140 -7.62 -44.81 -44.95
CA PRO A 140 -8.64 -43.89 -45.45
C PRO A 140 -9.94 -44.15 -44.69
N TRP A 141 -10.24 -43.27 -43.75
CA TRP A 141 -11.53 -43.23 -43.06
C TRP A 141 -12.46 -42.35 -43.90
N LYS A 142 -13.09 -42.98 -44.91
CA LYS A 142 -13.93 -42.34 -45.92
C LYS A 142 -15.30 -42.98 -45.94
N GLY A 143 -16.36 -42.17 -46.12
CA GLY A 143 -17.75 -42.63 -46.06
C GLY A 143 -18.43 -42.26 -44.75
N VAL A 144 -17.92 -41.24 -44.05
CA VAL A 144 -18.55 -40.66 -42.86
C VAL A 144 -19.98 -40.24 -43.22
N GLU A 145 -20.96 -40.54 -42.36
CA GLU A 145 -22.37 -40.26 -42.65
C GLU A 145 -22.59 -38.77 -42.96
N VAL A 146 -23.16 -38.50 -44.14
CA VAL A 146 -23.42 -37.13 -44.58
C VAL A 146 -24.58 -36.52 -43.82
N GLY A 147 -24.37 -35.34 -43.27
CA GLY A 147 -25.39 -34.62 -42.53
C GLY A 147 -24.89 -33.32 -41.90
N CYS A 148 -25.83 -32.52 -41.41
CA CYS A 148 -25.57 -31.23 -40.76
C CYS A 148 -25.58 -31.28 -39.23
N LYS A 149 -25.58 -32.48 -38.65
CA LYS A 149 -25.59 -32.70 -37.20
C LYS A 149 -24.38 -33.53 -36.81
N TRP A 150 -23.78 -33.16 -35.68
CA TRP A 150 -22.73 -33.95 -35.07
C TRP A 150 -23.24 -35.35 -34.73
N HIS A 151 -22.48 -36.35 -35.13
CA HIS A 151 -22.73 -37.74 -34.81
C HIS A 151 -21.41 -38.45 -34.56
N TRP A 152 -21.49 -39.63 -33.94
CA TRP A 152 -20.32 -40.48 -33.73
C TRP A 152 -20.19 -41.47 -34.87
N ASP A 153 -19.01 -41.50 -35.46
CA ASP A 153 -18.65 -42.47 -36.48
C ASP A 153 -17.39 -43.23 -36.05
N ALA A 154 -17.41 -44.55 -36.27
CA ALA A 154 -16.30 -45.42 -35.90
C ALA A 154 -15.24 -45.37 -36.99
N VAL A 155 -13.96 -45.30 -36.65
CA VAL A 155 -12.91 -45.38 -37.68
C VAL A 155 -13.01 -46.70 -38.44
N HIS A 156 -13.21 -46.62 -39.74
CA HIS A 156 -13.28 -47.76 -40.67
C HIS A 156 -12.31 -47.59 -41.84
N ASP A 157 -11.92 -48.71 -42.46
CA ASP A 157 -10.98 -48.77 -43.57
C ASP A 157 -11.73 -48.91 -44.90
N HIS A 158 -11.80 -47.82 -45.66
CA HIS A 158 -12.53 -47.79 -46.93
C HIS A 158 -11.95 -48.76 -47.97
N VAL A 159 -10.64 -49.01 -47.94
CA VAL A 159 -9.99 -49.96 -48.86
C VAL A 159 -10.36 -51.41 -48.52
N LYS A 160 -10.83 -51.66 -47.29
CA LYS A 160 -11.30 -52.98 -46.81
C LYS A 160 -12.82 -53.05 -46.71
N ASN A 161 -13.54 -52.40 -47.63
CA ASN A 161 -15.00 -52.45 -47.69
C ASN A 161 -15.64 -51.99 -46.37
N ASP A 162 -15.18 -50.83 -45.88
CA ASP A 162 -15.66 -50.12 -44.69
C ASP A 162 -15.67 -50.96 -43.40
N GLN A 163 -14.72 -51.88 -43.27
CA GLN A 163 -14.53 -52.62 -42.03
C GLN A 163 -14.00 -51.70 -40.91
N GLU A 164 -14.65 -51.74 -39.75
CA GLU A 164 -14.18 -51.04 -38.55
C GLU A 164 -12.75 -51.45 -38.19
N VAL A 165 -11.93 -50.46 -37.85
CA VAL A 165 -10.52 -50.67 -37.52
C VAL A 165 -10.37 -50.95 -36.03
N ILE A 166 -9.71 -52.06 -35.71
CA ILE A 166 -9.28 -52.38 -34.34
C ILE A 166 -7.76 -52.28 -34.27
N PHE A 167 -7.27 -51.47 -33.32
CA PHE A 167 -5.85 -51.28 -33.06
C PHE A 167 -5.41 -52.15 -31.89
N GLU A 168 -4.34 -52.92 -32.07
CA GLU A 168 -3.68 -53.65 -30.98
C GLU A 168 -2.65 -52.72 -30.33
N LEU A 169 -2.95 -52.24 -29.11
CA LEU A 169 -2.09 -51.28 -28.40
C LEU A 169 -1.39 -51.98 -27.24
N SER A 170 -0.12 -51.62 -27.03
CA SER A 170 0.63 -52.03 -25.83
C SER A 170 0.32 -51.11 -24.66
N LYS A 171 0.62 -51.54 -23.42
CA LYS A 171 0.71 -50.61 -22.30
C LYS A 171 1.78 -49.55 -22.58
N GLY A 172 1.42 -48.27 -22.49
CA GLY A 172 2.34 -47.16 -22.69
C GLY A 172 1.74 -46.00 -23.46
N LYS A 173 2.61 -45.10 -23.94
CA LYS A 173 2.21 -43.93 -24.72
C LYS A 173 2.01 -44.30 -26.19
N HIS A 174 0.94 -43.78 -26.76
CA HIS A 174 0.56 -43.94 -28.16
C HIS A 174 0.15 -42.59 -28.75
N THR A 175 0.19 -42.48 -30.08
CA THR A 175 -0.22 -41.29 -30.82
C THR A 175 -1.21 -41.67 -31.91
N PHE A 176 -2.42 -41.13 -31.85
CA PHE A 176 -3.35 -41.18 -32.98
C PHE A 176 -3.14 -39.94 -33.84
N SER A 177 -2.99 -40.11 -35.16
CA SER A 177 -2.77 -39.03 -36.11
C SER A 177 -3.91 -38.96 -37.10
N VAL A 178 -4.36 -37.73 -37.40
CA VAL A 178 -5.38 -37.42 -38.41
C VAL A 178 -4.78 -36.43 -39.41
N THR A 179 -5.03 -36.61 -40.70
CA THR A 179 -4.75 -35.61 -41.72
C THR A 179 -5.86 -35.56 -42.78
N TYR A 180 -5.80 -34.59 -43.69
CA TYR A 180 -6.89 -34.28 -44.61
C TYR A 180 -6.93 -35.27 -45.79
N PHE A 181 -8.09 -35.90 -45.99
CA PHE A 181 -8.40 -36.68 -47.19
C PHE A 181 -9.26 -35.83 -48.13
N LEU A 182 -10.39 -35.32 -47.63
CA LEU A 182 -11.20 -34.27 -48.27
C LEU A 182 -11.28 -33.04 -47.35
N ASP A 183 -11.57 -31.86 -47.92
CA ASP A 183 -11.99 -30.69 -47.17
C ASP A 183 -13.47 -30.77 -46.75
N GLY A 184 -13.90 -29.90 -45.86
CA GLY A 184 -15.29 -29.86 -45.36
C GLY A 184 -15.63 -30.86 -44.26
N THR A 185 -14.96 -32.01 -44.16
CA THR A 185 -15.15 -32.94 -43.03
C THR A 185 -14.62 -32.33 -41.73
N ARG A 186 -15.46 -32.28 -40.69
CA ARG A 186 -15.17 -31.67 -39.39
C ARG A 186 -14.99 -32.73 -38.32
N LEU A 187 -14.00 -32.54 -37.45
CA LEU A 187 -13.74 -33.40 -36.30
C LEU A 187 -13.76 -32.58 -35.01
N ASP A 188 -14.64 -32.94 -34.09
CA ASP A 188 -14.81 -32.28 -32.78
C ASP A 188 -14.14 -33.06 -31.66
N LYS A 189 -14.34 -34.39 -31.61
CA LYS A 189 -13.86 -35.19 -30.48
C LYS A 189 -13.48 -36.60 -30.89
N LEU A 190 -12.57 -37.22 -30.16
CA LEU A 190 -12.16 -38.61 -30.30
C LEU A 190 -12.45 -39.41 -29.03
N LEU A 191 -12.85 -40.67 -29.22
CA LEU A 191 -12.90 -41.68 -28.17
C LEU A 191 -12.03 -42.88 -28.57
N ILE A 192 -11.05 -43.23 -27.74
CA ILE A 192 -10.25 -44.45 -27.85
C ILE A 192 -10.64 -45.39 -26.70
N THR A 193 -11.13 -46.59 -27.02
CA THR A 193 -11.71 -47.49 -26.01
C THR A 193 -11.41 -48.96 -26.28
N ASN A 194 -11.11 -49.73 -25.22
CA ASN A 194 -11.01 -51.21 -25.31
C ASN A 194 -12.35 -51.92 -25.10
N ASP A 195 -13.41 -51.17 -24.81
CA ASP A 195 -14.79 -51.63 -24.83
C ASP A 195 -15.30 -51.59 -26.27
N THR A 196 -14.96 -52.61 -27.07
CA THR A 196 -15.24 -52.63 -28.51
C THR A 196 -16.73 -52.69 -28.86
N GLN A 197 -17.59 -52.95 -27.87
CA GLN A 197 -19.05 -52.96 -28.01
C GLN A 197 -19.69 -51.62 -27.59
N PHE A 198 -18.91 -50.70 -27.02
CA PHE A 198 -19.42 -49.39 -26.60
C PHE A 198 -19.63 -48.48 -27.79
N VAL A 199 -20.84 -47.90 -27.85
CA VAL A 199 -21.21 -46.85 -28.80
C VAL A 199 -21.35 -45.53 -28.03
N PRO A 200 -20.54 -44.51 -28.33
CA PRO A 200 -20.65 -43.20 -27.70
C PRO A 200 -21.96 -42.50 -28.08
N PHE A 201 -22.44 -41.62 -27.20
CA PHE A 201 -23.71 -40.88 -27.36
C PHE A 201 -23.54 -39.42 -26.92
N ASN A 202 -24.45 -38.54 -27.36
CA ASN A 202 -24.36 -37.08 -27.17
C ASN A 202 -22.98 -36.54 -27.62
N LYS A 203 -22.46 -35.47 -26.99
CA LYS A 203 -21.15 -34.87 -27.32
C LYS A 203 -19.95 -35.60 -26.66
N GLY A 204 -20.14 -36.82 -26.15
CA GLY A 204 -19.16 -37.52 -25.32
C GLY A 204 -19.01 -36.95 -23.91
N LEU A 205 -18.17 -37.58 -23.06
CA LEU A 205 -17.90 -37.09 -21.69
C LEU A 205 -17.00 -35.84 -21.76
N SER A 206 -17.40 -34.71 -21.15
CA SER A 206 -16.57 -33.51 -21.06
C SER A 206 -16.24 -33.15 -19.61
N VAL A 207 -14.98 -32.76 -19.38
CA VAL A 207 -14.47 -32.21 -18.13
C VAL A 207 -13.92 -30.82 -18.43
N ASN A 208 -14.44 -29.79 -17.78
CA ASN A 208 -14.10 -28.39 -18.02
C ASN A 208 -13.31 -27.82 -16.82
N ALA A 209 -12.04 -27.46 -17.04
CA ALA A 209 -11.20 -26.78 -16.06
C ALA A 209 -11.44 -25.26 -16.10
N LYS A 210 -11.58 -24.62 -14.95
CA LYS A 210 -11.68 -23.15 -14.82
C LYS A 210 -11.06 -22.68 -13.51
N PHE A 211 -10.41 -21.52 -13.50
CA PHE A 211 -9.96 -20.89 -12.26
C PHE A 211 -10.02 -19.35 -12.23
N ALA A 212 -10.06 -18.83 -11.01
CA ALA A 212 -9.88 -17.40 -10.69
C ALA A 212 -8.55 -17.16 -9.95
N VAL A 213 -8.03 -15.94 -10.04
CA VAL A 213 -6.79 -15.50 -9.37
C VAL A 213 -7.07 -14.22 -8.57
N THR A 214 -6.61 -14.17 -7.32
CA THR A 214 -6.72 -12.99 -6.44
C THR A 214 -5.39 -12.74 -5.71
N PRO A 215 -4.86 -11.50 -5.70
CA PRO A 215 -5.36 -10.30 -6.36
C PRO A 215 -5.18 -10.33 -7.90
N LYS A 216 -5.93 -9.48 -8.62
CA LYS A 216 -5.82 -9.35 -10.09
C LYS A 216 -4.48 -8.75 -10.56
N LYS A 217 -3.80 -8.01 -9.69
CA LYS A 217 -2.46 -7.44 -9.89
C LYS A 217 -1.53 -7.95 -8.78
N PRO A 218 -1.01 -9.18 -8.91
CA PRO A 218 -0.12 -9.74 -7.92
C PRO A 218 1.25 -9.06 -7.95
N VAL A 219 1.85 -8.89 -6.79
CA VAL A 219 3.24 -8.47 -6.62
C VAL A 219 4.06 -9.64 -6.10
N ILE A 220 5.36 -9.65 -6.40
CA ILE A 220 6.26 -10.69 -5.89
C ILE A 220 6.26 -10.75 -4.37
N LEU A 221 6.64 -11.90 -3.82
CA LEU A 221 6.74 -12.19 -2.39
C LEU A 221 5.43 -12.11 -1.58
N ASN A 222 4.31 -11.75 -2.21
CA ASN A 222 2.98 -11.79 -1.60
C ASN A 222 2.22 -13.04 -2.06
N PRO A 223 1.45 -13.70 -1.17
CA PRO A 223 0.63 -14.84 -1.54
C PRO A 223 -0.50 -14.43 -2.50
N ILE A 224 -0.66 -15.23 -3.55
CA ILE A 224 -1.82 -15.17 -4.44
C ILE A 224 -2.70 -16.39 -4.18
N ASN A 225 -4.01 -16.20 -4.31
CA ASN A 225 -5.01 -17.24 -4.20
C ASN A 225 -5.48 -17.67 -5.59
N LEU A 226 -5.42 -18.97 -5.87
CA LEU A 226 -5.99 -19.58 -7.08
C LEU A 226 -7.13 -20.51 -6.70
N ASP A 227 -8.28 -20.34 -7.35
CA ASP A 227 -9.51 -21.06 -7.02
C ASP A 227 -10.06 -21.78 -8.26
N GLY A 228 -9.95 -23.10 -8.27
CA GLY A 228 -10.41 -23.98 -9.33
C GLY A 228 -11.87 -24.47 -9.18
N SER A 229 -12.58 -24.03 -8.14
CA SER A 229 -13.91 -24.57 -7.75
C SER A 229 -15.01 -24.44 -8.80
N ASN A 230 -14.82 -23.59 -9.82
CA ASN A 230 -15.73 -23.44 -10.95
C ASN A 230 -15.50 -24.46 -12.08
N SER A 231 -14.62 -25.45 -11.86
CA SER A 231 -14.43 -26.59 -12.77
C SER A 231 -15.57 -27.61 -12.62
N GLY A 232 -15.88 -28.36 -13.68
CA GLY A 232 -17.01 -29.31 -13.68
C GLY A 232 -16.84 -30.47 -14.65
N SER A 233 -17.65 -31.52 -14.46
CA SER A 233 -17.78 -32.66 -15.37
C SER A 233 -19.27 -32.90 -15.63
N ASP A 234 -19.63 -33.24 -16.87
CA ASP A 234 -21.04 -33.38 -17.28
C ASP A 234 -21.74 -34.56 -16.62
N PHE A 235 -21.00 -35.62 -16.26
CA PHE A 235 -21.54 -36.86 -15.72
C PHE A 235 -20.80 -37.35 -14.47
N GLY A 236 -19.81 -36.58 -13.99
CA GLY A 236 -18.96 -36.94 -12.86
C GLY A 236 -18.71 -35.78 -11.89
N LYS A 237 -18.09 -36.11 -10.76
CA LYS A 237 -17.50 -35.20 -9.79
C LYS A 237 -16.00 -35.09 -10.03
N ILE A 238 -15.50 -33.86 -10.10
CA ILE A 238 -14.05 -33.64 -10.11
C ILE A 238 -13.44 -34.15 -8.80
N VAL A 239 -12.53 -35.13 -8.92
CA VAL A 239 -11.83 -35.74 -7.78
C VAL A 239 -10.36 -35.30 -7.68
N LYS A 240 -9.80 -34.68 -8.73
CA LYS A 240 -8.41 -34.22 -8.75
C LYS A 240 -8.24 -32.84 -9.38
N TYR A 241 -7.39 -32.03 -8.77
CA TYR A 241 -6.98 -30.70 -9.24
C TYR A 241 -5.46 -30.60 -9.17
N GLN A 242 -4.81 -30.32 -10.29
CA GLN A 242 -3.36 -30.25 -10.40
C GLN A 242 -2.97 -28.91 -11.05
N TRP A 243 -2.09 -28.16 -10.39
CA TRP A 243 -1.64 -26.84 -10.78
C TRP A 243 -0.18 -26.87 -11.24
N ASP A 244 0.12 -26.13 -12.29
CA ASP A 244 1.47 -25.73 -12.70
C ASP A 244 1.49 -24.20 -12.77
N PHE A 245 2.40 -23.55 -12.03
CA PHE A 245 2.44 -22.09 -11.94
C PHE A 245 3.37 -21.46 -13.00
N GLY A 246 4.00 -22.25 -13.86
CA GLY A 246 4.90 -21.76 -14.90
C GLY A 246 6.26 -21.24 -14.38
N ASP A 247 6.52 -21.35 -13.08
CA ASP A 247 7.79 -21.01 -12.42
C ASP A 247 8.58 -22.26 -11.97
N GLY A 248 8.13 -23.44 -12.40
CA GLY A 248 8.68 -24.76 -12.03
C GLY A 248 8.05 -25.37 -10.77
N GLN A 249 7.19 -24.64 -10.06
CA GLN A 249 6.46 -25.15 -8.90
C GLN A 249 5.07 -25.67 -9.30
N LYS A 250 4.58 -26.63 -8.52
CA LYS A 250 3.29 -27.31 -8.73
C LYS A 250 2.53 -27.46 -7.41
N ALA A 251 1.22 -27.56 -7.48
CA ALA A 251 0.37 -27.82 -6.32
C ALA A 251 -0.82 -28.72 -6.67
N GLU A 252 -1.47 -29.29 -5.65
CA GLU A 252 -2.74 -30.00 -5.79
C GLU A 252 -3.77 -29.45 -4.80
N GLY A 253 -5.04 -29.44 -5.20
CA GLY A 253 -6.15 -28.95 -4.38
C GLY A 253 -7.10 -28.03 -5.13
N ILE A 254 -8.33 -27.90 -4.64
CA ILE A 254 -9.37 -27.06 -5.26
C ILE A 254 -8.97 -25.58 -5.21
N LYS A 255 -8.44 -25.15 -4.06
CA LYS A 255 -7.88 -23.82 -3.82
C LYS A 255 -6.45 -23.96 -3.35
N VAL A 256 -5.55 -23.17 -3.93
CA VAL A 256 -4.13 -23.18 -3.58
C VAL A 256 -3.62 -21.75 -3.43
N GLU A 257 -2.63 -21.58 -2.56
CA GLU A 257 -1.86 -20.34 -2.47
C GLU A 257 -0.50 -20.52 -3.15
N HIS A 258 0.00 -19.46 -3.80
CA HIS A 258 1.32 -19.45 -4.43
C HIS A 258 2.03 -18.11 -4.22
N ILE A 259 3.36 -18.14 -4.17
CA ILE A 259 4.21 -16.93 -4.05
C ILE A 259 5.24 -16.95 -5.18
N PHE A 260 5.21 -15.91 -6.03
CA PHE A 260 6.22 -15.68 -7.05
C PHE A 260 7.43 -14.95 -6.48
N LYS A 261 8.63 -15.45 -6.78
CA LYS A 261 9.90 -14.85 -6.33
C LYS A 261 10.42 -13.76 -7.25
N ASN A 262 10.07 -13.81 -8.53
CA ASN A 262 10.53 -12.88 -9.55
C ASN A 262 9.32 -12.28 -10.27
N SER A 263 9.45 -11.06 -10.77
CA SER A 263 8.45 -10.42 -11.61
C SER A 263 8.50 -11.00 -13.02
N GLY A 264 7.40 -10.90 -13.75
CA GLY A 264 7.31 -11.42 -15.12
C GLY A 264 5.94 -11.97 -15.48
N ILE A 265 5.85 -12.60 -16.65
CA ILE A 265 4.61 -13.21 -17.16
C ILE A 265 4.72 -14.73 -16.98
N TYR A 266 3.81 -15.30 -16.21
CA TYR A 266 3.72 -16.72 -15.94
C TYR A 266 2.48 -17.32 -16.60
N GLU A 267 2.61 -18.50 -17.22
CA GLU A 267 1.46 -19.26 -17.72
C GLU A 267 1.01 -20.26 -16.65
N ILE A 268 -0.14 -19.99 -16.03
CA ILE A 268 -0.72 -20.86 -15.00
C ILE A 268 -1.60 -21.89 -15.68
N VAL A 269 -1.39 -23.18 -15.38
CA VAL A 269 -2.15 -24.30 -15.93
C VAL A 269 -2.86 -25.05 -14.81
N LEU A 270 -4.18 -25.25 -14.95
CA LEU A 270 -4.97 -26.14 -14.11
C LEU A 270 -5.41 -27.35 -14.94
N LYS A 271 -5.10 -28.55 -14.44
CA LYS A 271 -5.68 -29.81 -14.91
C LYS A 271 -6.63 -30.37 -13.86
N VAL A 272 -7.87 -30.67 -14.24
CA VAL A 272 -8.84 -31.37 -13.38
C VAL A 272 -9.13 -32.77 -13.89
N THR A 273 -9.51 -33.69 -13.00
CA THR A 273 -9.88 -35.08 -13.36
C THR A 273 -11.11 -35.52 -12.58
N ASP A 274 -12.07 -36.16 -13.23
CA ASP A 274 -13.26 -36.72 -12.61
C ASP A 274 -13.05 -38.15 -12.08
N GLU A 275 -14.05 -38.71 -11.38
CA GLU A 275 -13.99 -40.04 -10.77
C GLU A 275 -13.89 -41.19 -11.78
N TYR A 276 -14.20 -40.93 -13.05
CA TYR A 276 -14.08 -41.88 -14.15
C TYR A 276 -12.72 -41.79 -14.86
N GLY A 277 -11.88 -40.84 -14.45
CA GLY A 277 -10.54 -40.63 -15.01
C GLY A 277 -10.49 -39.70 -16.21
N ASN A 278 -11.59 -39.04 -16.57
CA ASN A 278 -11.60 -38.04 -17.64
C ASN A 278 -10.95 -36.75 -17.13
N SER A 279 -10.27 -35.99 -18.00
CA SER A 279 -9.58 -34.77 -17.58
C SER A 279 -9.84 -33.57 -18.48
N GLY A 280 -9.81 -32.37 -17.89
CA GLY A 280 -9.86 -31.08 -18.58
C GLY A 280 -8.68 -30.20 -18.18
N ILE A 281 -8.23 -29.34 -19.10
CA ILE A 281 -7.11 -28.41 -18.89
C ILE A 281 -7.55 -26.98 -19.21
N TYR A 282 -7.08 -26.01 -18.42
CA TYR A 282 -7.26 -24.59 -18.67
C TYR A 282 -5.99 -23.83 -18.30
N SER A 283 -5.53 -22.93 -19.17
CA SER A 283 -4.36 -22.08 -18.92
C SER A 283 -4.70 -20.59 -18.97
N LYS A 284 -3.95 -19.78 -18.21
CA LYS A 284 -4.07 -18.32 -18.19
C LYS A 284 -2.72 -17.66 -17.93
N LYS A 285 -2.34 -16.68 -18.75
CA LYS A 285 -1.18 -15.82 -18.51
C LYS A 285 -1.45 -14.83 -17.38
N LEU A 286 -0.52 -14.71 -16.44
CA LEU A 286 -0.57 -13.82 -15.29
C LEU A 286 0.72 -12.97 -15.26
N GLU A 287 0.57 -11.65 -15.28
CA GLU A 287 1.67 -10.71 -15.08
C GLU A 287 1.84 -10.42 -13.58
N VAL A 288 3.05 -10.63 -13.06
CA VAL A 288 3.44 -10.40 -11.67
C VAL A 288 4.41 -9.23 -11.62
N TYR A 289 4.10 -8.25 -10.78
CA TYR A 289 4.86 -6.99 -10.67
C TYR A 289 5.85 -7.02 -9.50
N SER A 290 6.91 -6.22 -9.58
CA SER A 290 7.73 -5.85 -8.42
C SER A 290 7.14 -4.61 -7.72
N THR A 291 7.60 -4.30 -6.50
CA THR A 291 7.19 -3.12 -5.73
C THR A 291 8.14 -1.97 -6.01
N GLN A 292 7.64 -0.73 -6.13
CA GLN A 292 8.54 0.41 -6.32
C GLN A 292 9.31 0.71 -5.03
N PRO A 293 10.58 1.15 -5.12
CA PRO A 293 11.31 1.58 -3.95
C PRO A 293 10.68 2.85 -3.36
N VAL A 294 10.79 3.03 -2.05
CA VAL A 294 10.42 4.28 -1.37
C VAL A 294 11.66 5.13 -1.19
N ALA A 295 11.65 6.33 -1.82
CA ALA A 295 12.71 7.32 -1.65
C ALA A 295 12.46 8.15 -0.39
N ASN A 296 13.42 8.20 0.51
CA ASN A 296 13.39 9.06 1.69
C ASN A 296 14.81 9.45 2.12
N PHE A 297 14.97 10.66 2.66
CA PHE A 297 16.24 11.12 3.19
C PHE A 297 16.10 12.11 4.33
N GLU A 298 17.13 12.20 5.16
CA GLU A 298 17.31 13.26 6.16
C GLU A 298 18.49 14.15 5.77
N TYR A 299 18.54 15.35 6.36
CA TYR A 299 19.68 16.23 6.20
C TYR A 299 20.01 16.96 7.49
N TRP A 300 21.27 17.33 7.67
CA TRP A 300 21.72 18.15 8.79
C TRP A 300 22.96 18.98 8.45
N PRO A 301 23.17 20.13 9.11
CA PRO A 301 22.28 20.73 10.11
C PRO A 301 20.96 21.24 9.49
N GLU A 302 19.92 21.32 10.32
CA GLU A 302 18.57 21.76 9.91
C GLU A 302 18.56 23.18 9.34
N ARG A 303 19.42 24.05 9.87
CA ARG A 303 19.65 25.43 9.41
C ARG A 303 21.08 25.61 8.91
N PRO A 304 21.40 25.14 7.70
CA PRO A 304 22.75 25.24 7.17
C PRO A 304 23.11 26.69 6.84
N LYS A 305 24.39 27.01 7.00
CA LYS A 305 24.94 28.34 6.67
C LYS A 305 25.58 28.29 5.27
N PRO A 306 25.66 29.41 4.56
CA PRO A 306 26.42 29.47 3.32
C PRO A 306 27.86 28.99 3.54
N ASN A 307 28.37 28.21 2.58
CA ASN A 307 29.72 27.61 2.59
C ASN A 307 29.99 26.67 3.77
N THR A 308 28.95 26.06 4.33
CA THR A 308 29.09 24.98 5.32
C THR A 308 28.59 23.66 4.76
N SER A 309 29.14 22.54 5.25
CA SER A 309 28.76 21.21 4.81
C SER A 309 27.39 20.83 5.36
N VAL A 310 26.48 20.44 4.47
CA VAL A 310 25.19 19.82 4.76
C VAL A 310 25.30 18.35 4.40
N THR A 311 25.05 17.47 5.36
CA THR A 311 24.99 16.04 5.11
C THR A 311 23.58 15.66 4.70
N PHE A 312 23.46 14.82 3.68
CA PHE A 312 22.24 14.21 3.19
C PHE A 312 22.36 12.70 3.32
N ASP A 313 21.36 12.07 3.95
CA ASP A 313 21.39 10.64 4.27
C ASP A 313 20.10 9.97 3.80
N ALA A 314 20.23 9.16 2.74
CA ALA A 314 19.13 8.39 2.15
C ALA A 314 18.92 7.03 2.85
N SER A 315 19.44 6.84 4.07
CA SER A 315 19.32 5.56 4.78
C SER A 315 17.89 5.15 5.13
N LEU A 316 16.94 6.09 5.12
CA LEU A 316 15.52 5.81 5.27
C LEU A 316 14.84 5.34 3.98
N SER A 317 15.54 5.33 2.84
CA SER A 317 15.00 4.76 1.61
C SER A 317 15.01 3.23 1.71
N LEU A 318 13.94 2.59 1.26
CA LEU A 318 13.74 1.14 1.36
C LEU A 318 13.15 0.58 0.07
N ASP A 319 13.40 -0.70 -0.14
CA ASP A 319 12.81 -1.49 -1.21
C ASP A 319 12.29 -2.78 -0.58
N ALA A 320 10.99 -3.06 -0.73
CA ALA A 320 10.32 -4.07 0.09
C ALA A 320 10.57 -5.50 -0.40
N ASP A 321 10.85 -5.64 -1.68
CA ASP A 321 11.07 -6.91 -2.38
C ASP A 321 12.49 -7.05 -2.94
N GLY A 322 13.36 -6.08 -2.67
CA GLY A 322 14.72 -6.06 -3.20
C GLY A 322 15.70 -5.18 -2.41
N LYS A 323 16.58 -4.51 -3.15
CA LYS A 323 17.56 -3.57 -2.64
C LYS A 323 17.68 -2.36 -3.58
N ILE A 324 17.89 -1.20 -2.98
CA ILE A 324 18.26 0.00 -3.72
C ILE A 324 19.70 -0.15 -4.25
N THR A 325 19.86 -0.04 -5.56
CA THR A 325 21.16 -0.15 -6.25
C THR A 325 21.77 1.21 -6.60
N GLN A 326 20.98 2.28 -6.69
CA GLN A 326 21.48 3.61 -7.02
C GLN A 326 20.81 4.73 -6.22
N TYR A 327 21.61 5.73 -5.84
CA TYR A 327 21.18 6.98 -5.20
C TYR A 327 21.75 8.16 -6.00
N ARG A 328 20.89 9.00 -6.59
CA ARG A 328 21.27 10.22 -7.32
C ARG A 328 20.66 11.45 -6.66
N TRP A 329 21.44 12.52 -6.61
CA TRP A 329 21.06 13.78 -5.99
C TRP A 329 21.12 14.92 -7.01
N ASN A 330 20.11 15.78 -6.96
CA ASN A 330 20.16 17.14 -7.49
C ASN A 330 19.97 18.07 -6.30
N PHE A 331 20.93 18.94 -5.99
CA PHE A 331 20.88 19.77 -4.78
C PHE A 331 20.01 21.03 -4.94
N GLY A 332 19.48 21.29 -6.14
CA GLY A 332 18.61 22.43 -6.43
C GLY A 332 19.34 23.74 -6.69
N ASP A 333 20.68 23.73 -6.74
CA ASP A 333 21.54 24.87 -7.07
C ASP A 333 22.35 24.66 -8.37
N GLY A 334 21.92 23.68 -9.19
CA GLY A 334 22.60 23.27 -10.42
C GLY A 334 23.69 22.22 -10.23
N THR A 335 23.99 21.82 -8.99
CA THR A 335 24.96 20.75 -8.70
C THR A 335 24.27 19.39 -8.48
N ILE A 336 25.02 18.31 -8.71
CA ILE A 336 24.56 16.93 -8.58
C ILE A 336 25.49 16.11 -7.67
N GLY A 337 24.97 15.02 -7.11
CA GLY A 337 25.73 14.09 -6.27
C GLY A 337 25.28 12.65 -6.45
N GLN A 338 26.05 11.70 -5.92
CA GLN A 338 25.73 10.27 -5.93
C GLN A 338 26.17 9.61 -4.62
N GLY A 339 25.43 8.60 -4.19
CA GLY A 339 25.71 7.82 -2.99
C GLY A 339 24.61 7.89 -1.94
N LYS A 340 24.56 6.87 -1.07
CA LYS A 340 23.54 6.75 -0.02
C LYS A 340 23.65 7.87 1.01
N LYS A 341 24.88 8.28 1.34
CA LYS A 341 25.17 9.41 2.24
C LYS A 341 26.16 10.33 1.54
N VAL A 342 25.81 11.61 1.40
CA VAL A 342 26.60 12.61 0.67
C VAL A 342 26.65 13.92 1.44
N THR A 343 27.65 14.73 1.17
CA THR A 343 27.75 16.09 1.70
C THR A 343 27.72 17.12 0.57
N HIS A 344 27.06 18.25 0.78
CA HIS A 344 27.02 19.37 -0.15
C HIS A 344 27.06 20.71 0.59
N SER A 345 27.57 21.76 -0.05
CA SER A 345 27.62 23.11 0.54
C SER A 345 27.05 24.14 -0.42
N TYR A 346 26.05 24.88 0.04
CA TYR A 346 25.43 25.97 -0.71
C TYR A 346 26.23 27.27 -0.56
N LYS A 347 26.52 27.95 -1.68
CA LYS A 347 27.38 29.16 -1.67
C LYS A 347 26.68 30.42 -1.16
N SER A 348 25.36 30.50 -1.31
CA SER A 348 24.55 31.67 -0.98
C SER A 348 23.42 31.33 0.00
N GLU A 349 22.91 32.35 0.68
CA GLU A 349 21.63 32.23 1.40
C GLU A 349 20.50 31.99 0.37
N GLY A 350 19.44 31.27 0.76
CA GLY A 350 18.30 31.02 -0.11
C GLY A 350 17.53 29.74 0.20
N LEU A 351 16.41 29.58 -0.50
CA LEU A 351 15.62 28.34 -0.51
C LEU A 351 16.12 27.43 -1.65
N PHE A 352 16.50 26.21 -1.30
CA PHE A 352 16.93 25.18 -2.23
C PHE A 352 16.00 23.96 -2.14
N LYS A 353 15.86 23.23 -3.25
CA LYS A 353 15.01 22.04 -3.36
C LYS A 353 15.83 20.80 -3.73
N PRO A 354 16.61 20.22 -2.80
CA PRO A 354 17.30 18.97 -3.04
C PRO A 354 16.30 17.84 -3.35
N THR A 355 16.58 17.12 -4.43
CA THR A 355 15.82 15.96 -4.91
C THR A 355 16.70 14.72 -4.90
N LEU A 356 16.26 13.68 -4.19
CA LEU A 356 16.82 12.34 -4.25
C LEU A 356 16.05 11.52 -5.29
N THR A 357 16.75 10.77 -6.13
CA THR A 357 16.21 9.69 -6.97
C THR A 357 16.88 8.38 -6.58
N VAL A 358 16.10 7.39 -6.16
CA VAL A 358 16.56 6.03 -5.88
C VAL A 358 16.16 5.10 -7.02
N MET A 359 16.97 4.06 -7.28
CA MET A 359 16.67 2.98 -8.21
C MET A 359 16.92 1.63 -7.53
N ASP A 360 15.99 0.69 -7.67
CA ASP A 360 16.12 -0.67 -7.14
C ASP A 360 16.92 -1.61 -8.06
N ASN A 361 16.99 -2.90 -7.74
CA ASN A 361 17.62 -3.92 -8.59
C ASN A 361 16.77 -4.35 -9.79
N ASP A 362 15.50 -3.93 -9.85
CA ASP A 362 14.56 -4.24 -10.93
C ASP A 362 14.44 -3.07 -11.93
N GLY A 363 15.19 -1.99 -11.70
CA GLY A 363 15.26 -0.81 -12.55
C GLY A 363 14.15 0.22 -12.30
N GLN A 364 13.29 0.01 -11.30
CA GLN A 364 12.25 0.98 -10.94
C GLN A 364 12.86 2.14 -10.16
N LYS A 365 12.28 3.32 -10.34
CA LYS A 365 12.79 4.57 -9.77
C LYS A 365 11.72 5.28 -8.96
N GLN A 366 12.16 5.92 -7.88
CA GLN A 366 11.32 6.84 -7.14
C GLN A 366 12.08 8.09 -6.74
N THR A 367 11.37 9.21 -6.62
CA THR A 367 11.96 10.51 -6.24
C THR A 367 11.30 11.10 -5.01
N VAL A 368 12.09 11.81 -4.20
CA VAL A 368 11.60 12.64 -3.10
C VAL A 368 12.33 13.98 -3.10
N THR A 369 11.62 15.07 -2.81
CA THR A 369 12.20 16.43 -2.74
C THR A 369 11.89 17.04 -1.39
N LYS A 370 12.89 17.70 -0.78
CA LYS A 370 12.70 18.50 0.44
C LYS A 370 13.11 19.95 0.18
N THR A 371 12.62 20.87 1.00
CA THR A 371 13.05 22.28 0.97
C THR A 371 14.09 22.51 2.07
N ILE A 372 15.21 23.14 1.71
CA ILE A 372 16.27 23.57 2.63
C ILE A 372 16.39 25.08 2.56
N PHE A 373 16.40 25.74 3.72
CA PHE A 373 16.67 27.17 3.81
C PHE A 373 18.08 27.41 4.34
N VAL A 374 18.97 27.86 3.46
CA VAL A 374 20.34 28.21 3.80
C VAL A 374 20.36 29.67 4.25
N SER A 375 20.81 29.93 5.47
CA SER A 375 20.86 31.29 6.01
C SER A 375 22.00 31.46 7.00
N LYS A 376 22.53 32.68 7.09
CA LYS A 376 23.41 33.07 8.18
C LYS A 376 22.55 33.26 9.43
N PRO A 377 22.94 32.71 10.60
CA PRO A 377 22.24 32.99 11.84
C PRO A 377 22.30 34.49 12.11
N ARG A 378 21.15 35.10 12.30
CA ARG A 378 21.03 36.48 12.78
C ARG A 378 20.29 36.40 14.10
N ILE A 379 20.93 36.82 15.18
CA ILE A 379 20.29 36.88 16.50
C ILE A 379 19.10 37.82 16.37
N LYS A 380 17.90 37.27 16.57
CA LYS A 380 16.67 38.04 16.51
C LYS A 380 16.41 38.69 17.86
N LYS A 381 16.44 40.01 17.90
CA LYS A 381 16.10 40.77 19.12
C LYS A 381 14.59 40.85 19.26
N VAL A 382 14.05 40.23 20.30
CA VAL A 382 12.61 40.00 20.47
C VAL A 382 12.10 40.70 21.72
N ILE A 383 10.98 41.40 21.60
CA ILE A 383 10.11 41.69 22.75
C ILE A 383 8.89 40.78 22.62
N TYR A 384 8.59 40.04 23.69
CA TYR A 384 7.46 39.12 23.74
C TYR A 384 6.29 39.80 24.45
N GLU A 385 5.13 39.85 23.82
CA GLU A 385 3.91 40.43 24.38
C GLU A 385 2.82 39.37 24.48
N THR A 386 2.26 39.18 25.68
CA THR A 386 1.58 37.94 26.09
C THR A 386 0.51 38.21 27.15
N ASP A 387 -0.58 37.45 27.13
CA ASP A 387 -1.70 37.52 28.07
C ASP A 387 -1.67 36.44 29.15
N MET A 388 -0.97 35.31 28.95
CA MET A 388 -0.80 34.17 29.90
C MET A 388 -2.03 33.85 30.78
N CYS A 389 -3.22 33.98 30.19
CA CYS A 389 -4.51 33.85 30.86
C CYS A 389 -5.46 33.05 29.99
N LEU A 390 -6.48 32.45 30.60
CA LEU A 390 -7.41 31.48 30.00
C LEU A 390 -6.79 30.19 29.50
N ASP A 391 -5.57 30.21 28.99
CA ASP A 391 -4.95 29.09 28.31
C ASP A 391 -3.40 29.18 28.40
N VAL A 392 -2.67 28.11 28.07
CA VAL A 392 -1.27 27.88 28.56
C VAL A 392 -0.18 27.94 27.48
N ASP A 393 -0.54 28.09 26.21
CA ASP A 393 0.40 28.13 25.09
C ASP A 393 1.30 29.36 25.10
N ASP A 394 0.90 30.49 25.71
CA ASP A 394 1.81 31.62 25.94
C ASP A 394 3.10 31.21 26.69
N VAL A 395 2.95 30.33 27.70
CA VAL A 395 4.05 29.81 28.51
C VAL A 395 4.92 28.89 27.66
N GLY A 396 4.30 28.10 26.76
CA GLY A 396 4.99 27.34 25.72
C GLY A 396 5.78 28.24 24.77
N GLY A 397 5.19 29.36 24.34
CA GLY A 397 5.84 30.37 23.50
C GLY A 397 7.05 30.99 24.16
N LEU A 398 6.95 31.36 25.46
CA LEU A 398 8.09 31.87 26.22
C LEU A 398 9.19 30.80 26.39
N ALA A 399 8.81 29.54 26.63
CA ALA A 399 9.76 28.42 26.69
C ALA A 399 10.54 28.27 25.38
N LEU A 400 9.85 28.35 24.23
CA LEU A 400 10.48 28.34 22.91
C LEU A 400 11.46 29.50 22.73
N LEU A 401 11.10 30.72 23.15
CA LEU A 401 12.01 31.87 23.05
C LEU A 401 13.30 31.65 23.84
N HIS A 402 13.21 31.10 25.05
CA HIS A 402 14.39 30.78 25.85
C HIS A 402 15.26 29.70 25.20
N ALA A 403 14.63 28.64 24.68
CA ALA A 403 15.33 27.58 23.95
C ALA A 403 16.04 28.13 22.70
N LEU A 404 15.37 29.00 21.95
CA LEU A 404 15.94 29.66 20.77
C LEU A 404 17.07 30.62 21.13
N GLN A 405 17.00 31.29 22.29
CA GLN A 405 18.12 32.07 22.81
C GLN A 405 19.29 31.19 23.26
N ASN A 406 19.05 30.02 23.87
CA ASN A 406 20.10 29.04 24.18
C ASN A 406 20.84 28.60 22.91
N LYS A 407 20.12 28.46 21.79
CA LYS A 407 20.68 28.11 20.48
C LYS A 407 21.32 29.29 19.73
N GLY A 408 21.35 30.48 20.32
CA GLY A 408 21.91 31.70 19.70
C GLY A 408 21.09 32.23 18.53
N GLU A 409 19.80 31.89 18.46
CA GLU A 409 18.88 32.36 17.41
C GLU A 409 18.14 33.64 17.81
N ALA A 410 17.96 33.88 19.12
CA ALA A 410 17.22 35.04 19.64
C ALA A 410 17.94 35.72 20.81
N GLU A 411 17.54 36.95 21.10
CA GLU A 411 17.85 37.71 22.32
C GLU A 411 16.52 38.28 22.84
N ILE A 412 16.02 37.77 23.96
CA ILE A 412 14.82 38.28 24.61
C ILE A 412 15.18 39.60 25.29
N LEU A 413 14.59 40.68 24.82
CA LEU A 413 14.83 42.04 25.31
C LEU A 413 13.89 42.43 26.44
N ALA A 414 12.66 41.91 26.42
CA ALA A 414 11.63 42.13 27.43
C ALA A 414 10.46 41.16 27.24
N VAL A 415 9.68 40.97 28.30
CA VAL A 415 8.36 40.33 28.26
C VAL A 415 7.31 41.33 28.78
N CYS A 416 6.27 41.58 27.99
CA CYS A 416 5.22 42.54 28.31
C CYS A 416 3.88 41.82 28.47
N PHE A 417 3.33 41.85 29.67
CA PHE A 417 2.04 41.26 30.02
C PHE A 417 0.90 42.24 29.67
N ASN A 418 0.00 41.84 28.77
CA ASN A 418 -1.10 42.68 28.26
C ASN A 418 -2.47 42.39 28.91
N GLU A 419 -2.54 41.44 29.84
CA GLU A 419 -3.69 41.21 30.72
C GLU A 419 -3.51 41.87 32.12
N ALA A 420 -4.56 41.86 32.95
CA ALA A 420 -4.62 42.43 34.28
C ALA A 420 -4.86 41.36 35.37
N HIS A 421 -3.81 40.62 35.70
CA HIS A 421 -3.76 39.61 36.77
C HIS A 421 -2.77 40.03 37.89
N PRO A 422 -3.02 39.73 39.19
CA PRO A 422 -2.08 40.02 40.28
C PRO A 422 -0.73 39.30 40.14
N ASP A 423 -0.75 38.06 39.69
CA ASP A 423 0.43 37.19 39.65
C ASP A 423 1.16 37.14 38.30
N GLY A 424 0.70 37.90 37.29
CA GLY A 424 1.26 37.85 35.93
C GLY A 424 2.75 38.18 35.87
N ALA A 425 3.17 39.28 36.53
CA ALA A 425 4.57 39.68 36.59
C ALA A 425 5.45 38.61 37.26
N ALA A 426 5.00 38.10 38.41
CA ALA A 426 5.74 37.12 39.20
C ALA A 426 5.90 35.78 38.46
N ALA A 427 4.86 35.32 37.77
CA ALA A 427 4.93 34.08 37.01
C ALA A 427 5.88 34.19 35.80
N ILE A 428 5.82 35.29 35.06
CA ILE A 428 6.75 35.55 33.94
C ILE A 428 8.20 35.60 34.45
N ASP A 429 8.43 36.33 35.54
CA ASP A 429 9.76 36.45 36.13
C ASP A 429 10.29 35.11 36.68
N ALA A 430 9.42 34.30 37.27
CA ALA A 430 9.76 32.94 37.69
C ALA A 430 10.22 32.06 36.52
N ILE A 431 9.53 32.14 35.38
CA ILE A 431 9.93 31.42 34.15
C ILE A 431 11.29 31.93 33.66
N ASN A 432 11.45 33.24 33.53
CA ASN A 432 12.71 33.87 33.11
C ASN A 432 13.87 33.46 34.04
N THR A 433 13.65 33.48 35.35
CA THR A 433 14.61 33.12 36.39
C THR A 433 15.02 31.66 36.31
N TRP A 434 14.09 30.73 36.07
CA TRP A 434 14.40 29.32 35.86
C TRP A 434 15.37 29.10 34.69
N TYR A 435 15.17 29.84 33.60
CA TYR A 435 16.08 29.84 32.46
C TYR A 435 17.39 30.63 32.69
N GLY A 436 17.64 31.09 33.91
CA GLY A 436 18.83 31.84 34.32
C GLY A 436 18.84 33.30 33.87
N ARG A 437 17.68 33.87 33.52
CA ARG A 437 17.50 35.18 32.90
C ARG A 437 16.46 36.07 33.62
N GLY A 438 16.39 36.00 34.95
CA GLY A 438 15.48 36.84 35.77
C GLY A 438 15.63 38.35 35.51
N ASP A 439 16.82 38.80 35.10
CA ASP A 439 17.05 40.21 34.77
C ASP A 439 16.36 40.69 33.47
N ILE A 440 15.62 39.83 32.76
CA ILE A 440 14.83 40.26 31.59
C ILE A 440 13.74 41.23 32.07
N PRO A 441 13.66 42.46 31.53
CA PRO A 441 12.62 43.40 31.91
C PRO A 441 11.21 42.84 31.68
N VAL A 442 10.40 42.83 32.75
CA VAL A 442 8.97 42.47 32.68
C VAL A 442 8.12 43.73 32.86
N GLY A 443 7.25 44.01 31.89
CA GLY A 443 6.32 45.13 31.95
C GLY A 443 4.87 44.64 32.04
N ILE A 444 4.03 45.32 32.82
CA ILE A 444 2.61 44.94 32.97
C ILE A 444 1.66 46.04 32.50
N TYR A 445 0.47 45.64 32.06
CA TYR A 445 -0.61 46.58 31.82
C TYR A 445 -1.08 47.21 33.14
N LYS A 446 -0.97 48.54 33.24
CA LYS A 446 -1.42 49.33 34.41
C LYS A 446 -2.78 50.00 34.17
N GLY A 447 -3.35 49.87 32.98
CA GLY A 447 -4.70 50.34 32.69
C GLY A 447 -5.77 49.41 33.27
N LYS A 448 -7.03 49.65 32.88
CA LYS A 448 -8.18 48.85 33.31
C LYS A 448 -8.74 48.06 32.12
N LEU A 449 -9.00 46.77 32.34
CA LEU A 449 -9.79 45.93 31.44
C LEU A 449 -11.22 45.82 31.99
N ALA A 450 -12.21 45.68 31.11
CA ALA A 450 -13.62 45.66 31.50
C ALA A 450 -13.95 44.41 32.34
N ASP A 451 -13.34 43.30 31.96
CA ASP A 451 -13.57 41.94 32.44
C ASP A 451 -12.25 41.14 32.39
N PRO A 452 -11.25 41.46 33.23
CA PRO A 452 -9.95 40.78 33.22
C PRO A 452 -10.08 39.26 33.35
N ASP A 453 -9.22 38.52 32.65
CA ASP A 453 -9.28 37.07 32.66
C ASP A 453 -8.58 36.40 33.85
N TYR A 454 -9.11 35.22 34.18
CA TYR A 454 -8.51 34.30 35.13
C TYR A 454 -7.44 33.44 34.46
N SER A 455 -6.40 33.07 35.22
CA SER A 455 -5.46 32.02 34.85
C SER A 455 -5.40 30.93 35.91
N ALA A 456 -5.51 29.67 35.48
CA ALA A 456 -5.42 28.51 36.36
C ALA A 456 -4.02 28.26 36.91
N TYR A 457 -2.99 28.89 36.33
CA TYR A 457 -1.60 28.53 36.57
C TYR A 457 -0.68 29.67 37.01
N LEU A 458 -1.03 30.94 36.81
CA LEU A 458 -0.15 32.05 37.18
C LEU A 458 0.19 32.02 38.68
N THR A 459 -0.80 31.91 39.56
CA THR A 459 -0.55 31.85 41.02
C THR A 459 0.26 30.60 41.41
N PRO A 460 -0.04 29.38 40.95
CA PRO A 460 0.83 28.22 41.20
C PRO A 460 2.30 28.40 40.76
N VAL A 461 2.54 29.12 39.65
CA VAL A 461 3.90 29.36 39.14
C VAL A 461 4.70 30.34 40.01
N THR A 462 4.06 31.20 40.81
CA THR A 462 4.78 32.10 41.73
C THR A 462 5.48 31.37 42.88
N LYS A 463 5.24 30.06 43.06
CA LYS A 463 6.01 29.26 44.04
C LYS A 463 7.50 29.11 43.67
N PHE A 464 7.87 29.33 42.41
CA PHE A 464 9.26 29.25 41.95
C PHE A 464 10.00 30.57 42.20
N PRO A 465 11.35 30.57 42.27
CA PRO A 465 12.13 31.78 42.53
C PRO A 465 11.85 32.91 41.54
N HIS A 466 11.54 34.09 42.05
CA HIS A 466 11.28 35.34 41.32
C HIS A 466 11.54 36.53 42.26
N ASP A 467 11.76 37.72 41.73
CA ASP A 467 11.92 38.97 42.49
C ASP A 467 10.98 40.10 42.05
N LEU A 468 10.13 39.84 41.04
CA LEU A 468 9.07 40.75 40.59
C LEU A 468 7.67 40.32 41.03
N ASP A 469 6.83 41.30 41.35
CA ASP A 469 5.40 41.17 41.55
C ASP A 469 4.66 42.36 40.93
N ARG A 470 3.33 42.43 41.07
CA ARG A 470 2.54 43.54 40.52
C ARG A 470 2.93 44.92 41.09
N THR A 471 3.42 44.97 42.33
CA THR A 471 3.71 46.21 43.06
C THR A 471 5.01 46.86 42.59
N ASN A 472 6.03 46.06 42.27
CA ASN A 472 7.33 46.54 41.80
C ASN A 472 7.51 46.45 40.27
N ALA A 473 6.67 45.70 39.54
CA ALA A 473 6.74 45.64 38.09
C ALA A 473 6.35 46.99 37.43
N PRO A 474 7.18 47.51 36.50
CA PRO A 474 6.90 48.73 35.74
C PRO A 474 5.73 48.57 34.76
N SER A 475 5.23 49.68 34.21
CA SER A 475 4.26 49.60 33.11
C SER A 475 4.92 49.07 31.84
N ALA A 476 4.18 48.28 31.05
CA ALA A 476 4.65 47.77 29.76
C ALA A 476 5.12 48.88 28.82
N VAL A 477 4.40 50.01 28.78
CA VAL A 477 4.76 51.18 27.96
C VAL A 477 6.14 51.74 28.36
N GLU A 478 6.46 51.81 29.65
CA GLU A 478 7.78 52.28 30.11
C GLU A 478 8.89 51.26 29.80
N VAL A 479 8.61 49.97 29.94
CA VAL A 479 9.55 48.91 29.52
C VAL A 479 9.84 49.01 28.04
N TYR A 480 8.81 49.09 27.19
CA TYR A 480 8.96 49.30 25.75
C TYR A 480 9.80 50.54 25.44
N ARG A 481 9.51 51.69 26.05
CA ARG A 481 10.26 52.94 25.83
C ARG A 481 11.74 52.74 26.15
N GLN A 482 12.07 52.19 27.32
CA GLN A 482 13.46 52.03 27.77
C GLN A 482 14.22 51.00 26.93
N VAL A 483 13.58 49.88 26.63
CA VAL A 483 14.18 48.78 25.87
C VAL A 483 14.41 49.21 24.42
N LEU A 484 13.39 49.74 23.73
CA LEU A 484 13.50 50.17 22.34
C LEU A 484 14.53 51.30 22.17
N ALA A 485 14.60 52.26 23.09
CA ALA A 485 15.55 53.37 23.02
C ALA A 485 17.02 52.90 22.97
N LYS A 486 17.35 51.78 23.63
CA LYS A 486 18.70 51.20 23.69
C LYS A 486 19.06 50.38 22.44
N GLN A 487 18.10 50.04 21.59
CA GLN A 487 18.35 49.17 20.44
C GLN A 487 18.79 49.94 19.20
N PRO A 488 19.54 49.31 18.28
CA PRO A 488 19.75 49.86 16.95
C PRO A 488 18.44 50.13 16.22
N ASP A 489 18.47 51.02 15.23
CA ASP A 489 17.31 51.29 14.40
C ASP A 489 16.94 50.04 13.59
N LYS A 490 15.64 49.79 13.44
CA LYS A 490 15.09 48.64 12.68
C LYS A 490 15.64 47.27 13.09
N SER A 491 15.94 47.06 14.38
CA SER A 491 16.51 45.79 14.87
C SER A 491 15.55 44.93 15.68
N VAL A 492 14.45 45.49 16.20
CA VAL A 492 13.58 44.79 17.16
C VAL A 492 12.38 44.17 16.47
N THR A 493 12.11 42.90 16.73
CA THR A 493 10.84 42.26 16.38
C THR A 493 9.98 42.18 17.63
N ILE A 494 8.74 42.63 17.54
CA ILE A 494 7.75 42.43 18.59
C ILE A 494 6.92 41.20 18.18
N ILE A 495 6.78 40.24 19.09
CA ILE A 495 5.92 39.07 18.92
C ILE A 495 4.79 39.23 19.92
N SER A 496 3.61 39.58 19.43
CA SER A 496 2.39 39.74 20.23
C SER A 496 1.53 38.51 20.04
N VAL A 497 1.28 37.78 21.13
CA VAL A 497 0.43 36.60 21.15
C VAL A 497 -0.91 36.83 21.85
N GLY A 498 -1.01 37.89 22.65
CA GLY A 498 -2.27 38.31 23.29
C GLY A 498 -2.88 39.58 22.71
N PHE A 499 -3.54 40.34 23.58
CA PHE A 499 -4.25 41.57 23.23
C PHE A 499 -3.35 42.75 22.90
N LEU A 500 -3.88 43.69 22.10
CA LEU A 500 -3.11 44.81 21.54
C LEU A 500 -3.18 46.12 22.36
N ASN A 501 -3.69 46.09 23.59
CA ASN A 501 -3.83 47.28 24.45
C ASN A 501 -2.47 47.91 24.80
N ASN A 502 -1.47 47.11 25.18
CA ASN A 502 -0.12 47.63 25.45
C ASN A 502 0.48 48.30 24.22
N LEU A 503 0.34 47.70 23.02
CA LEU A 503 0.83 48.27 21.77
C LEU A 503 0.05 49.52 21.34
N SER A 504 -1.25 49.57 21.59
CA SER A 504 -2.05 50.77 21.36
C SER A 504 -1.56 51.94 22.22
N ASP A 505 -1.34 51.70 23.52
CA ASP A 505 -0.81 52.72 24.43
C ASP A 505 0.62 53.13 24.06
N LEU A 506 1.45 52.16 23.63
CA LEU A 506 2.79 52.42 23.12
C LEU A 506 2.76 53.30 21.86
N LEU A 507 1.85 53.06 20.93
CA LEU A 507 1.70 53.90 19.73
C LEU A 507 1.24 55.30 20.11
N ASN A 508 0.27 55.42 21.02
CA ASN A 508 -0.24 56.71 21.47
C ASN A 508 0.87 57.57 22.11
N ALA A 509 1.75 56.95 22.89
CA ALA A 509 2.82 57.67 23.60
C ALA A 509 4.11 57.85 22.76
N TYR A 510 4.50 56.85 21.97
CA TYR A 510 5.86 56.74 21.42
C TYR A 510 5.91 56.21 19.97
N GLN A 511 4.94 56.53 19.12
CA GLN A 511 4.89 56.08 17.71
C GLN A 511 6.21 56.28 16.93
N GLN A 512 6.90 57.42 17.12
CA GLN A 512 8.17 57.68 16.41
C GLN A 512 9.29 56.75 16.86
N LEU A 513 9.31 56.36 18.14
CA LEU A 513 10.26 55.37 18.66
C LEU A 513 9.99 54.00 18.05
N VAL A 514 8.72 53.58 18.00
CA VAL A 514 8.29 52.34 17.32
C VAL A 514 8.75 52.37 15.86
N LYS A 515 8.43 53.44 15.12
CA LYS A 515 8.84 53.63 13.73
C LYS A 515 10.35 53.52 13.54
N LYS A 516 11.14 54.06 14.47
CA LYS A 516 12.60 54.06 14.39
C LYS A 516 13.21 52.70 14.72
N LYS A 517 12.72 52.03 15.76
CA LYS A 517 13.40 50.88 16.39
C LYS A 517 12.84 49.52 15.97
N VAL A 518 11.54 49.44 15.75
CA VAL A 518 10.87 48.19 15.38
C VAL A 518 11.14 47.88 13.90
N LYS A 519 11.48 46.63 13.66
CA LYS A 519 11.65 46.03 12.34
C LYS A 519 10.32 45.52 11.82
N GLU A 520 9.60 44.75 12.62
CA GLU A 520 8.30 44.16 12.30
C GLU A 520 7.53 43.81 13.58
N LEU A 521 6.21 43.71 13.44
CA LEU A 521 5.31 43.13 14.43
C LEU A 521 4.81 41.79 13.91
N VAL A 522 5.05 40.71 14.66
CA VAL A 522 4.39 39.42 14.47
C VAL A 522 3.21 39.38 15.42
N ASN A 523 2.00 39.24 14.88
CA ASN A 523 0.76 39.33 15.64
C ASN A 523 -0.04 38.03 15.50
N LEU A 524 -0.27 37.32 16.60
CA LEU A 524 -1.20 36.19 16.62
C LEU A 524 -2.63 36.74 16.56
N ALA A 525 -3.29 36.58 15.42
CA ALA A 525 -4.62 37.11 15.23
C ALA A 525 -5.33 36.50 14.03
N GLY A 526 -6.64 36.34 14.13
CA GLY A 526 -7.52 36.15 13.00
C GLY A 526 -7.58 37.37 12.08
N ILE A 527 -7.51 37.14 10.76
CA ILE A 527 -7.62 38.19 9.74
C ILE A 527 -9.07 38.72 9.65
N HIS A 528 -10.08 37.90 9.94
CA HIS A 528 -11.50 38.27 9.79
C HIS A 528 -12.28 38.09 11.09
N ASN A 529 -12.79 39.20 11.64
CA ASN A 529 -13.65 39.23 12.82
C ASN A 529 -13.15 38.32 13.95
N ASP A 530 -11.84 38.37 14.22
CA ASP A 530 -11.23 37.62 15.32
C ASP A 530 -12.03 37.91 16.61
N GLY A 531 -12.55 36.83 17.21
CA GLY A 531 -13.40 36.87 18.40
C GLY A 531 -12.63 36.91 19.72
N PHE A 532 -11.31 36.85 19.66
CA PHE A 532 -10.41 36.68 20.79
C PHE A 532 -9.37 37.81 20.79
N ASN A 533 -8.17 37.62 20.23
CA ASN A 533 -7.03 38.55 20.36
C ASN A 533 -7.32 39.99 19.93
N LEU A 534 -8.15 40.19 18.89
CA LEU A 534 -8.43 41.53 18.38
C LEU A 534 -9.66 42.23 19.01
N VAL A 535 -10.51 41.54 19.76
CA VAL A 535 -11.79 42.13 20.23
C VAL A 535 -12.12 41.91 21.70
N ARG A 536 -11.44 40.99 22.38
CA ARG A 536 -11.68 40.69 23.79
C ARG A 536 -11.49 41.92 24.67
N HIS A 537 -12.11 41.95 25.85
CA HIS A 537 -12.12 43.08 26.79
C HIS A 537 -12.58 44.42 26.20
N ASN A 538 -13.41 44.38 25.15
CA ASN A 538 -13.85 45.55 24.40
C ASN A 538 -12.68 46.32 23.76
N LEU A 539 -11.59 45.62 23.39
CA LEU A 539 -10.37 46.23 22.85
C LEU A 539 -10.39 46.44 21.33
N VAL A 540 -11.54 46.29 20.66
CA VAL A 540 -11.64 46.45 19.19
C VAL A 540 -11.07 47.78 18.68
N ASN A 541 -11.22 48.87 19.46
CA ASN A 541 -10.66 50.18 19.10
C ASN A 541 -9.14 50.26 19.31
N ALA A 542 -8.60 49.60 20.33
CA ALA A 542 -7.15 49.49 20.53
C ALA A 542 -6.52 48.66 19.41
N SER A 543 -7.14 47.53 19.05
CA SER A 543 -6.73 46.70 17.92
C SER A 543 -6.81 47.47 16.60
N GLN A 544 -7.85 48.26 16.37
CA GLN A 544 -7.91 49.14 15.21
C GLN A 544 -6.75 50.14 15.22
N ASN A 545 -6.49 50.82 16.34
CA ASN A 545 -5.39 51.78 16.43
C ASN A 545 -4.05 51.15 16.03
N VAL A 546 -3.75 49.95 16.53
CA VAL A 546 -2.54 49.21 16.14
C VAL A 546 -2.58 48.83 14.66
N LEU A 547 -3.63 48.15 14.21
CA LEU A 547 -3.73 47.71 12.82
C LEU A 547 -3.80 48.88 11.83
N GLU A 548 -4.20 50.07 12.21
CA GLU A 548 -4.27 51.25 11.34
C GLU A 548 -2.95 52.02 11.33
N ASN A 549 -2.39 52.26 12.52
CA ASN A 549 -1.32 53.23 12.72
C ASN A 549 0.07 52.62 12.98
N TRP A 550 0.20 51.29 12.94
CA TRP A 550 1.52 50.65 13.10
C TRP A 550 2.49 51.06 11.97
N PRO A 551 3.69 51.56 12.28
CA PRO A 551 4.55 52.21 11.30
C PRO A 551 5.52 51.27 10.56
N THR A 552 5.44 49.96 10.79
CA THR A 552 6.35 48.94 10.22
C THR A 552 5.55 47.75 9.68
N PRO A 553 6.18 46.78 9.00
CA PRO A 553 5.50 45.57 8.58
C PRO A 553 4.79 44.85 9.74
N ILE A 554 3.57 44.37 9.47
CA ILE A 554 2.81 43.45 10.32
C ILE A 554 2.75 42.09 9.62
N VAL A 555 3.11 41.05 10.34
CA VAL A 555 2.92 39.66 9.91
C VAL A 555 1.94 38.99 10.86
N ILE A 556 0.84 38.49 10.31
CA ILE A 556 -0.22 37.85 11.07
C ILE A 556 0.05 36.34 11.14
N SER A 557 0.03 35.79 12.35
CA SER A 557 -0.03 34.35 12.59
C SER A 557 -1.48 33.91 12.80
N GLN A 558 -1.95 32.97 11.99
CA GLN A 558 -3.25 32.29 12.12
C GLN A 558 -3.06 30.76 12.15
N ALA A 559 -1.85 30.31 12.46
CA ALA A 559 -1.49 28.90 12.45
C ALA A 559 -1.28 28.41 13.88
N GLY A 560 -1.33 27.08 14.08
CA GLY A 560 -1.18 26.44 15.39
C GLY A 560 -2.41 25.65 15.83
N GLY A 561 -3.60 25.97 15.30
CA GLY A 561 -4.85 25.31 15.67
C GLY A 561 -4.88 23.79 15.60
N SER A 562 -4.19 23.19 14.62
CA SER A 562 -4.12 21.73 14.42
C SER A 562 -2.84 21.10 14.96
N ILE A 563 -1.88 21.90 15.41
CA ILE A 563 -0.59 21.45 15.93
C ILE A 563 -0.76 21.34 17.44
N LEU A 564 -0.74 20.11 17.97
CA LEU A 564 -1.07 19.87 19.38
C LEU A 564 0.20 19.54 20.17
N THR A 565 0.55 20.37 21.17
CA THR A 565 1.75 20.22 22.00
C THR A 565 1.52 20.47 23.48
N GLY A 566 2.46 20.04 24.33
CA GLY A 566 2.42 20.27 25.77
C GLY A 566 2.57 19.01 26.63
N SER A 567 2.08 17.86 26.18
CA SER A 567 2.05 16.63 26.99
C SER A 567 3.45 16.14 27.40
N ILE A 568 4.45 16.38 26.54
CA ILE A 568 5.85 16.00 26.78
C ILE A 568 6.45 16.62 28.05
N LEU A 569 5.91 17.75 28.53
CA LEU A 569 6.38 18.41 29.75
C LEU A 569 6.21 17.56 31.01
N GLU A 570 5.41 16.48 30.97
CA GLU A 570 5.38 15.48 32.04
C GLU A 570 6.80 15.00 32.40
N GLN A 571 7.66 14.89 31.39
CA GLN A 571 9.04 14.40 31.49
C GLN A 571 10.04 15.48 31.94
N ALA A 572 9.64 16.76 31.99
CA ALA A 572 10.50 17.83 32.44
C ALA A 572 10.75 17.74 33.96
N PRO A 573 11.86 18.32 34.47
CA PRO A 573 12.11 18.36 35.91
C PRO A 573 11.01 19.11 36.67
N LYS A 574 10.74 18.71 37.92
CA LYS A 574 9.67 19.33 38.74
C LYS A 574 9.94 20.79 39.06
N GLU A 575 11.21 21.20 38.98
CA GLU A 575 11.69 22.55 39.16
C GLU A 575 11.36 23.46 37.96
N ASN A 576 10.85 22.91 36.85
CA ASN A 576 10.49 23.67 35.66
C ASN A 576 9.11 24.37 35.85
N PRO A 577 9.05 25.72 35.87
CA PRO A 577 7.79 26.45 35.99
C PRO A 577 6.86 26.29 34.78
N VAL A 578 7.41 26.05 33.57
CA VAL A 578 6.61 25.76 32.37
C VAL A 578 5.86 24.44 32.53
N ARG A 579 6.51 23.42 33.09
CA ARG A 579 5.88 22.15 33.44
C ARG A 579 4.75 22.34 34.45
N GLU A 580 4.99 23.12 35.51
CA GLU A 580 3.95 23.43 36.50
C GLU A 580 2.75 24.12 35.85
N ALA A 581 3.00 25.07 34.94
CA ALA A 581 1.92 25.80 34.28
C ALA A 581 0.97 24.85 33.53
N TYR A 582 1.53 23.97 32.69
CA TYR A 582 0.74 22.97 31.97
C TYR A 582 0.03 21.99 32.91
N TYR A 583 0.72 21.55 33.97
CA TYR A 583 0.13 20.65 34.98
C TYR A 583 -1.10 21.25 35.65
N GLN A 584 -1.03 22.53 36.04
CA GLN A 584 -2.12 23.23 36.72
C GLN A 584 -3.26 23.57 35.75
N PHE A 585 -2.92 24.00 34.53
CA PHE A 585 -3.91 24.26 33.49
C PHE A 585 -4.79 23.04 33.20
N PHE A 586 -4.18 21.84 33.12
CA PHE A 586 -4.91 20.58 32.90
C PHE A 586 -5.33 19.88 34.19
N ASN A 587 -5.56 20.63 35.27
CA ASN A 587 -6.08 20.11 36.53
C ASN A 587 -5.30 18.88 37.05
N SER A 588 -3.99 19.06 37.22
CA SER A 588 -3.04 18.03 37.64
C SER A 588 -2.83 16.88 36.64
N GLN A 589 -2.90 17.17 35.34
CA GLN A 589 -2.62 16.24 34.23
C GLN A 589 -1.72 16.89 33.17
N TYR A 590 -1.28 16.12 32.17
CA TYR A 590 -0.57 16.64 31.00
C TYR A 590 -1.32 16.25 29.73
N CYS A 591 -1.73 17.26 28.96
CA CYS A 591 -2.42 17.09 27.69
C CYS A 591 -1.73 17.94 26.63
N ASP A 592 -1.89 17.55 25.36
CA ASP A 592 -1.55 18.42 24.24
C ASP A 592 -2.69 19.42 23.97
N ARG A 593 -2.33 20.61 23.51
CA ARG A 593 -3.26 21.66 23.06
C ARG A 593 -2.76 22.37 21.80
N PRO A 594 -3.63 23.10 21.08
CA PRO A 594 -3.22 23.91 19.94
C PRO A 594 -2.04 24.85 20.26
N SER A 595 -1.06 24.90 19.36
CA SER A 595 0.20 25.64 19.53
C SER A 595 0.19 27.00 18.81
N TRP A 596 -0.75 27.88 19.15
CA TRP A 596 -0.90 29.15 18.43
C TRP A 596 0.31 30.08 18.65
N ASP A 597 0.67 30.23 19.91
CA ASP A 597 1.74 31.09 20.42
C ASP A 597 3.12 30.57 20.03
N GLU A 598 3.34 29.27 20.17
CA GLU A 598 4.61 28.63 19.80
C GLU A 598 4.90 28.80 18.32
N ILE A 599 3.88 28.74 17.46
CA ILE A 599 4.04 28.98 16.02
C ILE A 599 4.34 30.45 15.72
N ALA A 600 3.66 31.38 16.39
CA ALA A 600 3.96 32.81 16.25
C ALA A 600 5.40 33.13 16.70
N VAL A 601 5.85 32.54 17.82
CA VAL A 601 7.22 32.65 18.34
C VAL A 601 8.23 32.06 17.36
N LEU A 602 7.98 30.83 16.89
CA LEU A 602 8.90 30.13 16.00
C LEU A 602 9.09 30.93 14.70
N TYR A 603 8.01 31.45 14.12
CA TYR A 603 8.09 32.36 12.99
C TYR A 603 8.80 33.67 13.36
N GLY A 604 8.45 34.31 14.49
CA GLY A 604 9.03 35.60 14.86
C GLY A 604 10.55 35.57 15.02
N VAL A 605 11.09 34.44 15.48
CA VAL A 605 12.54 34.22 15.54
C VAL A 605 13.13 33.76 14.21
N ARG A 606 12.58 32.69 13.60
CA ARG A 606 13.20 32.03 12.44
C ARG A 606 12.84 32.66 11.10
N GLY A 607 11.75 33.42 11.05
CA GLY A 607 11.23 34.09 9.86
C GLY A 607 10.85 33.12 8.74
N LEU A 608 10.89 33.64 7.51
CA LEU A 608 10.83 32.82 6.30
C LEU A 608 11.90 31.74 6.34
N SER A 609 11.47 30.50 6.11
CA SER A 609 12.28 29.31 6.33
C SER A 609 11.69 28.12 5.59
N ASN A 610 12.26 26.93 5.77
CA ASN A 610 11.65 25.67 5.36
C ASN A 610 10.38 25.33 6.17
N TYR A 611 10.07 26.07 7.24
CA TYR A 611 8.84 25.92 8.02
C TYR A 611 7.73 26.85 7.55
N PHE A 612 8.08 28.05 7.09
CA PHE A 612 7.12 29.11 6.85
C PHE A 612 7.37 29.81 5.52
N SER A 613 6.29 29.95 4.76
CA SER A 613 6.17 30.94 3.70
C SER A 613 5.23 32.06 4.16
N MET A 614 5.01 33.04 3.30
CA MET A 614 4.20 34.21 3.60
C MET A 614 3.34 34.58 2.40
N LYS A 615 2.14 35.07 2.67
CA LYS A 615 1.21 35.61 1.69
C LYS A 615 0.83 37.03 2.03
N ALA A 616 0.58 37.84 1.01
CA ALA A 616 0.20 39.24 1.15
C ALA A 616 -1.01 39.61 0.28
N GLU A 617 -1.91 38.63 0.06
CA GLU A 617 -3.15 38.76 -0.69
C GLU A 617 -4.37 38.79 0.24
N GLY A 618 -5.47 39.40 -0.21
CA GLY A 618 -6.72 39.46 0.54
C GLY A 618 -6.86 40.68 1.44
N THR A 619 -7.90 40.65 2.29
CA THR A 619 -8.26 41.73 3.21
C THR A 619 -8.47 41.18 4.61
N GLY A 620 -8.22 41.99 5.63
CA GLY A 620 -8.67 41.72 7.00
C GLY A 620 -9.80 42.66 7.42
N LYS A 621 -10.55 42.27 8.44
CA LYS A 621 -11.71 43.00 8.93
C LYS A 621 -11.89 42.84 10.44
N LEU A 622 -12.20 43.92 11.13
CA LEU A 622 -12.62 43.96 12.53
C LEU A 622 -14.14 44.00 12.67
N ARG A 623 -14.62 43.62 13.87
CA ARG A 623 -16.05 43.59 14.20
C ARG A 623 -16.72 44.97 14.12
N ASN A 624 -15.98 46.05 14.34
CA ASN A 624 -16.49 47.43 14.22
C ASN A 624 -16.57 47.93 12.76
N GLY A 625 -16.24 47.10 11.78
CA GLY A 625 -16.31 47.42 10.35
C GLY A 625 -15.01 47.93 9.74
N TYR A 626 -13.99 48.25 10.54
CA TYR A 626 -12.67 48.60 10.03
C TYR A 626 -12.10 47.43 9.20
N SER A 627 -11.47 47.74 8.06
CA SER A 627 -10.86 46.74 7.19
C SER A 627 -9.53 47.22 6.65
N TRP A 628 -8.64 46.27 6.35
CA TRP A 628 -7.35 46.55 5.77
C TRP A 628 -7.02 45.59 4.64
N LYS A 629 -6.13 46.00 3.74
CA LYS A 629 -5.64 45.14 2.66
C LYS A 629 -4.28 44.58 3.03
N MET A 630 -4.07 43.30 2.72
CA MET A 630 -2.73 42.74 2.72
C MET A 630 -1.93 43.39 1.59
N LYS A 631 -0.63 43.59 1.82
CA LYS A 631 0.28 44.25 0.90
C LYS A 631 1.70 43.79 1.19
N GLU A 632 2.38 43.30 0.17
CA GLU A 632 3.76 42.82 0.30
C GLU A 632 4.68 43.88 0.93
N GLY A 633 5.52 43.46 1.87
CA GLY A 633 6.39 44.35 2.63
C GLY A 633 5.68 45.25 3.65
N TRP A 634 4.36 45.14 3.83
CA TRP A 634 3.59 45.94 4.78
C TRP A 634 2.66 45.11 5.66
N ARG A 635 1.81 44.27 5.06
CA ARG A 635 0.85 43.41 5.77
C ARG A 635 0.75 42.06 5.09
N SER A 636 0.90 41.02 5.89
CA SER A 636 1.00 39.65 5.40
C SER A 636 0.55 38.67 6.45
N TYR A 637 0.39 37.40 6.06
CA TYR A 637 0.15 36.30 6.99
C TYR A 637 1.04 35.11 6.64
N ILE A 638 1.40 34.34 7.67
CA ILE A 638 2.26 33.17 7.53
C ILE A 638 1.49 31.98 6.96
N VAL A 639 2.19 31.13 6.23
CA VAL A 639 1.68 29.84 5.75
C VAL A 639 2.67 28.74 6.16
N PRO A 640 2.28 27.83 7.08
CA PRO A 640 3.08 26.66 7.44
C PRO A 640 3.35 25.77 6.22
N LEU A 641 4.58 25.24 6.13
CA LEU A 641 5.04 24.40 5.00
C LEU A 641 5.30 22.95 5.39
N LEU A 642 5.39 22.65 6.69
CA LEU A 642 5.57 21.29 7.20
C LEU A 642 4.24 20.68 7.62
N PRO A 643 4.11 19.34 7.61
CA PRO A 643 2.99 18.68 8.26
C PRO A 643 3.02 18.90 9.78
N ASP A 644 1.85 18.84 10.42
CA ASP A 644 1.67 19.12 11.84
C ASP A 644 2.59 18.26 12.72
N GLU A 645 2.75 16.97 12.42
CA GLU A 645 3.63 16.04 13.13
C GLU A 645 5.09 16.50 13.19
N ALA A 646 5.56 17.22 12.17
CA ALA A 646 6.91 17.78 12.17
C ALA A 646 7.01 19.02 13.06
N PHE A 647 5.98 19.87 13.08
CA PHE A 647 5.91 21.00 14.01
C PHE A 647 5.83 20.54 15.46
N VAL A 648 5.01 19.52 15.77
CA VAL A 648 4.92 18.93 17.11
C VAL A 648 6.31 18.52 17.62
N LYS A 649 7.09 17.81 16.81
CA LYS A 649 8.46 17.41 17.16
C LYS A 649 9.38 18.61 17.42
N ILE A 650 9.32 19.63 16.56
CA ILE A 650 10.15 20.84 16.71
C ILE A 650 9.79 21.58 18.01
N ILE A 651 8.51 21.80 18.24
CA ILE A 651 8.00 22.55 19.40
C ILE A 651 8.29 21.77 20.69
N HIS A 652 7.96 20.48 20.75
CA HIS A 652 8.29 19.63 21.90
C HIS A 652 9.78 19.64 22.23
N ASN A 653 10.66 19.51 21.24
CA ASN A 653 12.11 19.57 21.45
C ASN A 653 12.58 20.92 22.02
N LEU A 654 11.98 22.03 21.56
CA LEU A 654 12.31 23.37 22.08
C LEU A 654 11.73 23.59 23.47
N MET A 655 10.50 23.19 23.75
CA MET A 655 9.87 23.31 25.08
C MET A 655 10.61 22.51 26.15
N MET A 656 11.24 21.40 25.76
CA MET A 656 12.01 20.52 26.66
C MET A 656 13.47 20.95 26.85
N GLU A 657 13.93 22.01 26.19
CA GLU A 657 15.32 22.48 26.31
C GLU A 657 15.57 23.00 27.74
N PRO A 658 16.55 22.44 28.47
CA PRO A 658 16.84 22.89 29.83
C PRO A 658 17.52 24.27 29.84
N PRO A 659 17.56 24.94 31.02
CA PRO A 659 18.41 26.10 31.22
C PRO A 659 19.88 25.74 30.94
N LEU A 660 20.65 26.69 30.38
CA LEU A 660 22.09 26.50 30.28
C LEU A 660 22.67 26.40 31.70
N LYS A 661 23.43 25.34 31.97
CA LYS A 661 24.18 25.23 33.24
C LYS A 661 25.10 26.45 33.35
N LYS A 662 24.91 27.24 34.40
CA LYS A 662 25.82 28.34 34.76
C LYS A 662 27.18 27.79 35.18
#